data_AF-A0AA86S437-F1
#
_entry.id   AF-A0AA86S437-F1
#
_cell.length_a   1.000
_cell.length_b   1.000
_cell.length_c   1.000
_cell.angle_alpha   90.00
_cell.angle_beta   90.00
_cell.angle_gamma   90.00
#
_symmetry.space_group_name_H-M   'P 1'
#
loop_
_entity.id
_entity.type
_entity.pdbx_description
1 polymer ?
#
loop_
_entity_poly.entity_id
_entity_poly.type
_entity_poly.pdbx_seq_one_letter_code
_entity_poly.pdbx_strand_id
1 'polypeptide(L)'
;MLIGTEDDIVAQSGCNGVGWVAETTVIHQCNQLLSPSADPSYVMTYISHSFPQHRQYLCAGALILMHGHAENINSGNLGRVLREFSPEEVTSNIYTMVDVLLHHMQIELQQGHSLQDLTIKACASLAFFVWTNELLPLDILLLALIDRDDDPHALRIVISLLDRQELQQRVKLFCVTRGHPEHWLYSGIFKRVELQKALGNHLAWKDSTLSTEIAWTDAICNKLSRYPVFFDDIAARLLPVIPLITYRLIENDAMDTAERVLAMYSPLLAYYPLRFTFVRDILAYFYGHLPGKLIVRILSVLDINKIPFLESFPHQISATNPVMCPPLDYFTTLLLGIVNNVIPPLHNNSKSGSIGDVSNNTQRTAQSKPATVSQSGPANASEGQKAFYQIQDPGTYTQLVLETAVIEILSLPVSASQIVQSLVQIVVNIQPTLIQSSNALHGGSNNVGQGSVLPTSPSGGSTDSLGATRSTPSVSGINTSNFASRSGYTCQQLSCLLIQACGLVLAQLPSDFHSQLYLETTRIIKENWWLKDGTRSLGEIDSAVGYALLDPTWAAQDNTSTAIGNVVALLHSFFSNLPQEWLEGTNVIIKQLRPVTSVALLRIAFRIMGPLLPKLANAHALFNKTLSSLLSILVDVFGKNSQTTIAVDASDIADIIDFLHHVVHYEGQGGPVQASSKPRPDVLALVGRASESLRPDIQHLLSHLNPDVNSSVYAASHPKFFLFASFISALQHLDSVFPPKLSTSHERDFIKNGESASGSERKKAITRNFN
;
A
#
# COMPACT_ATOMS: atom_id res chain seq x y z
N MET A 1 -6.27 9.74 -4.45
CA MET A 1 -7.19 10.89 -4.48
C MET A 1 -6.62 11.96 -5.41
N LEU A 2 -7.03 11.92 -6.68
CA LEU A 2 -6.98 13.03 -7.66
C LEU A 2 -8.04 12.67 -8.70
N ILE A 3 -9.29 12.82 -8.26
CA ILE A 3 -10.44 12.92 -9.17
C ILE A 3 -10.31 14.32 -9.76
N GLY A 4 -9.63 14.40 -10.90
CA GLY A 4 -9.45 15.61 -11.70
C GLY A 4 -10.14 15.41 -13.03
N THR A 5 -11.48 15.47 -13.00
CA THR A 5 -12.37 15.85 -14.11
C THR A 5 -11.94 15.39 -15.52
N GLU A 6 -12.35 14.17 -15.88
CA GLU A 6 -12.41 13.62 -17.25
C GLU A 6 -13.57 14.21 -18.09
N ASP A 7 -13.92 15.48 -17.90
CA ASP A 7 -15.05 16.10 -18.62
C ASP A 7 -14.63 16.96 -19.84
N ASP A 8 -13.33 17.14 -20.11
CA ASP A 8 -12.86 17.99 -21.23
C ASP A 8 -12.24 17.22 -22.42
N ILE A 9 -12.20 15.88 -22.40
CA ILE A 9 -11.78 15.07 -23.58
C ILE A 9 -12.93 14.22 -24.14
N VAL A 10 -14.00 13.99 -23.37
CA VAL A 10 -15.19 13.23 -23.79
C VAL A 10 -16.20 14.09 -24.58
N ALA A 11 -16.01 15.42 -24.64
CA ALA A 11 -16.96 16.34 -25.29
C ALA A 11 -16.61 16.76 -26.74
N GLN A 12 -15.59 16.19 -27.38
CA GLN A 12 -15.26 16.50 -28.80
C GLN A 12 -15.39 15.34 -29.80
N SER A 13 -15.97 14.20 -29.40
CA SER A 13 -16.51 13.20 -30.35
C SER A 13 -18.04 13.26 -30.38
N GLY A 14 -18.57 14.48 -30.53
CA GLY A 14 -19.90 14.69 -31.05
C GLY A 14 -19.98 14.19 -32.49
N CYS A 15 -20.28 12.91 -32.66
CA CYS A 15 -20.71 12.33 -33.92
C CYS A 15 -22.04 12.98 -34.33
N ASN A 16 -21.97 14.06 -35.12
CA ASN A 16 -23.01 14.48 -36.04
C ASN A 16 -22.39 15.41 -37.10
N GLY A 17 -22.03 14.84 -38.25
CA GLY A 17 -21.92 15.63 -39.51
C GLY A 17 -20.70 15.42 -40.41
N VAL A 18 -19.59 14.83 -39.94
CA VAL A 18 -18.34 14.73 -40.76
C VAL A 18 -17.92 13.29 -41.09
N GLY A 19 -18.54 12.26 -40.47
CA GLY A 19 -18.07 10.88 -40.52
C GLY A 19 -18.16 10.13 -41.87
N TRP A 20 -19.14 10.41 -42.72
CA TRP A 20 -19.44 9.55 -43.88
C TRP A 20 -18.53 9.79 -45.12
N VAL A 21 -17.95 10.98 -45.27
CA VAL A 21 -17.02 11.28 -46.39
C VAL A 21 -15.59 10.85 -46.06
N ALA A 22 -15.21 10.89 -44.77
CA ALA A 22 -13.90 10.44 -44.30
C ALA A 22 -13.77 8.92 -44.41
N GLU A 23 -14.79 8.15 -43.99
CA GLU A 23 -14.79 6.69 -44.06
C GLU A 23 -14.64 6.19 -45.51
N THR A 24 -15.45 6.71 -46.43
CA THR A 24 -15.40 6.32 -47.85
C THR A 24 -14.04 6.64 -48.48
N THR A 25 -13.44 7.77 -48.14
CA THR A 25 -12.11 8.16 -48.61
C THR A 25 -11.01 7.27 -48.04
N VAL A 26 -11.05 6.97 -46.73
CA VAL A 26 -10.10 6.07 -46.07
C VAL A 26 -10.17 4.66 -46.66
N ILE A 27 -11.38 4.11 -46.82
CA ILE A 27 -11.57 2.79 -47.42
C ILE A 27 -11.14 2.77 -48.89
N HIS A 28 -11.35 3.84 -49.64
CA HIS A 28 -10.85 3.96 -51.01
C HIS A 28 -9.31 3.95 -51.06
N GLN A 29 -8.65 4.73 -50.21
CA GLN A 29 -7.19 4.77 -50.11
C GLN A 29 -6.63 3.41 -49.68
N CYS A 30 -7.28 2.73 -48.73
CA CYS A 30 -6.90 1.39 -48.30
C CYS A 30 -7.07 0.36 -49.43
N ASN A 31 -8.16 0.39 -50.19
CA ASN A 31 -8.35 -0.52 -51.33
C ASN A 31 -7.27 -0.35 -52.41
N GLN A 32 -6.92 0.90 -52.74
CA GLN A 32 -5.86 1.18 -53.71
C GLN A 32 -4.49 0.68 -53.24
N LEU A 33 -4.20 0.80 -51.94
CA LEU A 33 -2.94 0.37 -51.35
C LEU A 33 -2.85 -1.15 -51.12
N LEU A 34 -3.95 -1.75 -50.67
CA LEU A 34 -3.99 -3.08 -50.07
C LEU A 34 -4.65 -4.13 -50.95
N SER A 35 -5.25 -3.80 -52.09
CA SER A 35 -5.78 -4.86 -52.97
C SER A 35 -4.68 -5.85 -53.41
N PRO A 36 -5.00 -7.13 -53.66
CA PRO A 36 -3.98 -8.13 -54.01
C PRO A 36 -3.20 -7.78 -55.29
N SER A 37 -3.81 -7.02 -56.19
CA SER A 37 -3.23 -6.50 -57.43
C SER A 37 -2.70 -5.07 -57.31
N ALA A 38 -2.59 -4.51 -56.10
CA ALA A 38 -2.16 -3.12 -55.89
C ALA A 38 -0.73 -2.88 -56.41
N ASP A 39 -0.55 -1.77 -57.13
CA ASP A 39 0.76 -1.33 -57.62
C ASP A 39 1.67 -0.98 -56.43
N PRO A 40 2.84 -1.63 -56.28
CA PRO A 40 3.80 -1.30 -55.23
C PRO A 40 4.27 0.16 -55.24
N SER A 41 4.16 0.88 -56.37
CA SER A 41 4.53 2.30 -56.47
C SER A 41 3.58 3.22 -55.66
N TYR A 42 2.34 2.78 -55.42
CA TYR A 42 1.34 3.56 -54.70
C TYR A 42 1.70 3.78 -53.21
N VAL A 43 2.56 2.92 -52.65
CA VAL A 43 3.09 3.06 -51.27
C VAL A 43 3.66 4.46 -51.04
N MET A 44 4.51 4.96 -51.95
CA MET A 44 5.10 6.30 -51.83
C MET A 44 4.05 7.40 -51.94
N THR A 45 3.04 7.21 -52.78
CA THR A 45 1.92 8.16 -52.92
C THR A 45 1.15 8.26 -51.61
N TYR A 46 0.83 7.12 -50.99
CA TYR A 46 0.13 7.07 -49.70
C TYR A 46 0.93 7.76 -48.58
N ILE A 47 2.22 7.44 -48.45
CA ILE A 47 3.09 8.03 -47.41
C ILE A 47 3.24 9.55 -47.61
N SER A 48 3.27 10.02 -48.86
CA SER A 48 3.51 11.44 -49.16
C SER A 48 2.25 12.29 -49.07
N HIS A 49 1.09 11.76 -49.46
CA HIS A 49 -0.11 12.55 -49.73
C HIS A 49 -1.32 12.19 -48.86
N SER A 50 -1.33 11.06 -48.15
CA SER A 50 -2.43 10.76 -47.23
C SER A 50 -2.42 11.71 -46.04
N PHE A 51 -3.59 12.26 -45.68
CA PHE A 51 -3.73 13.09 -44.49
C PHE A 51 -3.38 12.31 -43.22
N PRO A 52 -2.70 12.91 -42.23
CA PRO A 52 -2.36 12.24 -40.98
C PRO A 52 -3.55 11.55 -40.29
N GLN A 53 -4.73 12.21 -40.29
CA GLN A 53 -5.96 11.65 -39.72
C GLN A 53 -6.46 10.41 -40.47
N HIS A 54 -6.12 10.22 -41.75
CA HIS A 54 -6.49 9.02 -42.50
C HIS A 54 -5.50 7.88 -42.24
N ARG A 55 -4.22 8.23 -42.00
CA ARG A 55 -3.15 7.26 -41.74
C ARG A 55 -3.39 6.43 -40.48
N GLN A 56 -4.08 6.98 -39.48
CA GLN A 56 -4.44 6.27 -38.24
C GLN A 56 -5.42 5.11 -38.46
N TYR A 57 -6.13 5.10 -39.60
CA TYR A 57 -7.08 4.05 -39.95
C TYR A 57 -6.48 2.97 -40.87
N LEU A 58 -5.17 2.99 -41.15
CA LEU A 58 -4.57 2.05 -42.10
C LEU A 58 -4.76 0.59 -41.63
N CYS A 59 -4.46 0.32 -40.37
CA CYS A 59 -4.64 -1.02 -39.79
C CYS A 59 -6.11 -1.42 -39.70
N ALA A 60 -6.99 -0.48 -39.32
CA ALA A 60 -8.43 -0.70 -39.30
C ALA A 60 -8.97 -1.03 -40.71
N GLY A 61 -8.59 -0.25 -41.72
CA GLY A 61 -8.98 -0.48 -43.11
C GLY A 61 -8.45 -1.80 -43.65
N ALA A 62 -7.20 -2.17 -43.33
CA ALA A 62 -6.65 -3.49 -43.66
C ALA A 62 -7.48 -4.63 -43.03
N LEU A 63 -7.88 -4.50 -41.76
CA LEU A 63 -8.71 -5.48 -41.07
C LEU A 63 -10.09 -5.63 -41.72
N ILE A 64 -10.74 -4.52 -42.05
CA ILE A 64 -12.06 -4.51 -42.70
C ILE A 64 -12.00 -5.14 -44.09
N LEU A 65 -10.99 -4.79 -44.91
CA LEU A 65 -10.82 -5.34 -46.25
C LEU A 65 -10.45 -6.82 -46.27
N MET A 66 -9.77 -7.30 -45.23
CA MET A 66 -9.46 -8.72 -45.08
C MET A 66 -10.74 -9.54 -44.90
N HIS A 67 -11.71 -9.06 -44.11
CA HIS A 67 -12.98 -9.76 -43.81
C HIS A 67 -12.77 -11.23 -43.37
N GLY A 68 -11.71 -11.49 -42.60
CA GLY A 68 -11.32 -12.84 -42.15
C GLY A 68 -10.52 -13.67 -43.17
N HIS A 69 -10.26 -13.13 -44.37
CA HIS A 69 -9.57 -13.78 -45.49
C HIS A 69 -8.27 -13.03 -45.83
N ALA A 70 -7.15 -13.53 -45.29
CA ALA A 70 -5.82 -12.94 -45.42
C ALA A 70 -5.38 -12.67 -46.87
N GLU A 71 -5.82 -13.51 -47.80
CA GLU A 71 -5.58 -13.43 -49.24
C GLU A 71 -6.14 -12.17 -49.90
N ASN A 72 -7.08 -11.47 -49.24
CA ASN A 72 -7.73 -10.28 -49.78
C ASN A 72 -6.87 -9.01 -49.66
N ILE A 73 -5.76 -9.06 -48.92
CA ILE A 73 -4.89 -7.89 -48.72
C ILE A 73 -3.43 -8.14 -49.10
N ASN A 74 -2.78 -7.11 -49.64
CA ASN A 74 -1.37 -7.07 -49.95
C ASN A 74 -0.58 -6.67 -48.68
N SER A 75 -0.17 -7.68 -47.91
CA SER A 75 0.64 -7.47 -46.69
C SER A 75 2.01 -6.86 -46.97
N GLY A 76 2.55 -7.03 -48.17
CA GLY A 76 3.82 -6.43 -48.59
C GLY A 76 3.73 -4.91 -48.63
N ASN A 77 2.69 -4.36 -49.26
CA ASN A 77 2.45 -2.92 -49.30
C ASN A 77 2.14 -2.36 -47.91
N LEU A 78 1.29 -3.05 -47.14
CA LEU A 78 0.99 -2.67 -45.76
C LEU A 78 2.25 -2.57 -44.91
N GLY A 79 3.10 -3.60 -44.95
CA GLY A 79 4.36 -3.63 -44.22
C GLY A 79 5.32 -2.53 -44.65
N ARG A 80 5.35 -2.16 -45.94
CA ARG A 80 6.17 -1.03 -46.43
C ARG A 80 5.68 0.32 -45.92
N VAL A 81 4.37 0.53 -45.76
CA VAL A 81 3.85 1.78 -45.19
C VAL A 81 4.09 1.85 -43.70
N LEU A 82 3.83 0.77 -42.95
CA LEU A 82 4.06 0.72 -41.51
C LEU A 82 5.54 0.94 -41.11
N ARG A 83 6.48 0.68 -42.03
CA ARG A 83 7.92 1.01 -41.84
C ARG A 83 8.20 2.50 -41.71
N GLU A 84 7.44 3.30 -42.43
CA GLU A 84 7.65 4.75 -42.50
C GLU A 84 6.90 5.49 -41.38
N PHE A 85 6.01 4.79 -40.68
CA PHE A 85 5.28 5.33 -39.54
C PHE A 85 6.16 5.35 -38.29
N SER A 86 6.02 6.40 -37.50
CA SER A 86 6.61 6.45 -36.16
C SER A 86 5.98 5.40 -35.24
N PRO A 87 6.68 4.95 -34.18
CA PRO A 87 6.10 4.05 -33.17
C PRO A 87 4.80 4.58 -32.55
N GLU A 88 4.68 5.90 -32.40
CA GLU A 88 3.48 6.60 -31.92
C GLU A 88 2.31 6.44 -32.93
N GLU A 89 2.56 6.66 -34.22
CA GLU A 89 1.56 6.45 -35.27
C GLU A 89 1.13 4.98 -35.40
N VAL A 90 2.07 4.03 -35.26
CA VAL A 90 1.75 2.59 -35.23
C VAL A 90 0.88 2.25 -34.02
N THR A 91 1.19 2.81 -32.85
CA THR A 91 0.39 2.63 -31.63
C THR A 91 -1.02 3.18 -31.83
N SER A 92 -1.15 4.42 -32.32
CA SER A 92 -2.45 5.03 -32.63
C SER A 92 -3.26 4.21 -33.65
N ASN A 93 -2.58 3.63 -34.66
CA ASN A 93 -3.21 2.70 -35.62
C ASN A 93 -3.76 1.44 -34.95
N ILE A 94 -3.04 0.88 -33.97
CA ILE A 94 -3.48 -0.32 -33.25
C ILE A 94 -4.72 -0.03 -32.41
N TYR A 95 -4.72 1.06 -31.63
CA TYR A 95 -5.88 1.46 -30.84
C TYR A 95 -7.09 1.74 -31.74
N THR A 96 -6.90 2.49 -32.82
CA THR A 96 -7.96 2.76 -33.79
C THR A 96 -8.48 1.47 -34.45
N MET A 97 -7.60 0.51 -34.76
CA MET A 97 -7.99 -0.80 -35.29
C MET A 97 -8.84 -1.59 -34.29
N VAL A 98 -8.48 -1.58 -33.00
CA VAL A 98 -9.26 -2.24 -31.94
C VAL A 98 -10.64 -1.61 -31.82
N ASP A 99 -10.74 -0.29 -31.77
CA ASP A 99 -12.01 0.43 -31.67
C ASP A 99 -12.93 0.11 -32.85
N VAL A 100 -12.40 0.14 -34.07
CA VAL A 100 -13.16 -0.18 -35.29
C VAL A 100 -13.55 -1.66 -35.32
N LEU A 101 -12.67 -2.57 -34.89
CA LEU A 101 -12.96 -4.00 -34.82
C LEU A 101 -14.14 -4.28 -33.88
N LEU A 102 -14.10 -3.76 -32.65
CA LEU A 102 -15.15 -3.97 -31.66
C LEU A 102 -16.47 -3.33 -32.11
N HIS A 103 -16.43 -2.12 -32.65
CA HIS A 103 -17.60 -1.46 -33.22
C HIS A 103 -18.22 -2.27 -34.37
N HIS A 104 -17.40 -2.80 -35.28
CA HIS A 104 -17.87 -3.60 -36.39
C HIS A 104 -18.48 -4.94 -35.92
N MET A 105 -17.86 -5.59 -34.95
CA MET A 105 -18.43 -6.80 -34.32
C MET A 105 -19.80 -6.52 -33.70
N GLN A 106 -19.97 -5.37 -33.03
CA GLN A 106 -21.25 -4.97 -32.46
C GLN A 106 -22.33 -4.77 -33.53
N ILE A 107 -21.99 -4.14 -34.66
CA ILE A 107 -22.89 -3.98 -35.80
C ILE A 107 -23.29 -5.33 -36.39
N GLU A 108 -22.32 -6.21 -36.65
CA GLU A 108 -22.60 -7.53 -37.24
C GLU A 108 -23.44 -8.41 -36.30
N LEU A 109 -23.23 -8.28 -34.98
CA LEU A 109 -24.05 -8.96 -33.96
C LEU A 109 -25.51 -8.47 -34.00
N GLN A 110 -25.74 -7.16 -34.14
CA GLN A 110 -27.09 -6.60 -34.32
C GLN A 110 -27.77 -7.08 -35.60
N GLN A 111 -26.97 -7.39 -36.64
CA GLN A 111 -27.45 -7.97 -37.89
C GLN A 111 -27.74 -9.49 -37.79
N GLY A 112 -27.53 -10.11 -36.63
CA GLY A 112 -27.86 -11.51 -36.36
C GLY A 112 -26.73 -12.52 -36.58
N HIS A 113 -25.49 -12.06 -36.74
CA HIS A 113 -24.34 -12.96 -36.84
C HIS A 113 -23.99 -13.58 -35.48
N SER A 114 -23.45 -14.79 -35.50
CA SER A 114 -23.00 -15.49 -34.28
C SER A 114 -21.75 -14.86 -33.70
N LEU A 115 -21.79 -14.50 -32.42
CA LEU A 115 -20.63 -13.94 -31.70
C LEU A 115 -19.39 -14.85 -31.76
N GLN A 116 -19.58 -16.17 -31.75
CA GLN A 116 -18.48 -17.13 -31.85
C GLN A 116 -17.76 -17.01 -33.19
N ASP A 117 -18.51 -16.92 -34.29
CA ASP A 117 -17.95 -16.79 -35.64
C ASP A 117 -17.23 -15.45 -35.79
N LEU A 118 -17.82 -14.37 -35.27
CA LEU A 118 -17.19 -13.04 -35.25
C LEU A 118 -15.87 -13.04 -34.48
N THR A 119 -15.85 -13.66 -33.30
CA THR A 119 -14.63 -13.76 -32.48
C THR A 119 -13.55 -14.57 -33.19
N ILE A 120 -13.92 -15.68 -33.85
CA ILE A 120 -12.98 -16.49 -34.64
C ILE A 120 -12.41 -15.68 -35.81
N LYS A 121 -13.25 -14.96 -36.56
CA LYS A 121 -12.81 -14.08 -37.66
C LYS A 121 -11.88 -12.97 -37.17
N ALA A 122 -12.22 -12.33 -36.06
CA ALA A 122 -11.39 -11.30 -35.43
C ALA A 122 -10.03 -11.87 -35.02
N CYS A 123 -10.01 -13.01 -34.33
CA CYS A 123 -8.77 -13.65 -33.90
C CYS A 123 -7.90 -14.14 -35.07
N ALA A 124 -8.51 -14.66 -36.14
CA ALA A 124 -7.79 -15.04 -37.36
C ALA A 124 -7.14 -13.81 -38.03
N SER A 125 -7.89 -12.71 -38.10
CA SER A 125 -7.43 -11.42 -38.62
C SER A 125 -6.26 -10.86 -37.82
N LEU A 126 -6.40 -10.79 -36.49
CA LEU A 126 -5.33 -10.30 -35.62
C LEU A 126 -4.10 -11.21 -35.65
N ALA A 127 -4.29 -12.52 -35.73
CA ALA A 127 -3.20 -13.48 -35.88
C ALA A 127 -2.41 -13.27 -37.18
N PHE A 128 -3.07 -12.86 -38.28
CA PHE A 128 -2.39 -12.53 -39.51
C PHE A 128 -1.40 -11.35 -39.33
N PHE A 129 -1.81 -10.32 -38.60
CA PHE A 129 -0.95 -9.17 -38.30
C PHE A 129 0.20 -9.55 -37.37
N VAL A 130 -0.06 -10.29 -36.29
CA VAL A 130 0.93 -10.53 -35.24
C VAL A 130 1.86 -11.71 -35.54
N TRP A 131 1.33 -12.81 -36.09
CA TRP A 131 2.05 -14.08 -36.20
C TRP A 131 2.46 -14.42 -37.62
N THR A 132 1.59 -14.19 -38.60
CA THR A 132 1.86 -14.60 -40.00
C THR A 132 2.83 -13.65 -40.67
N ASN A 133 2.56 -12.34 -40.60
CA ASN A 133 3.41 -11.32 -41.22
C ASN A 133 4.23 -10.53 -40.19
N GLU A 134 3.94 -10.69 -38.90
CA GLU A 134 4.61 -10.01 -37.79
C GLU A 134 4.72 -8.50 -37.98
N LEU A 135 3.63 -7.87 -38.42
CA LEU A 135 3.49 -6.46 -38.75
C LEU A 135 3.23 -5.58 -37.53
N LEU A 136 2.62 -6.12 -36.48
CA LEU A 136 2.21 -5.35 -35.30
C LEU A 136 2.76 -5.99 -34.00
N PRO A 137 3.17 -5.17 -33.02
CA PRO A 137 3.56 -5.62 -31.69
C PRO A 137 2.37 -6.19 -30.90
N LEU A 138 2.51 -7.43 -30.42
CA LEU A 138 1.46 -8.11 -29.65
C LEU A 138 1.13 -7.40 -28.33
N ASP A 139 2.16 -6.97 -27.59
CA ASP A 139 2.03 -6.33 -26.28
C ASP A 139 1.16 -5.08 -26.37
N ILE A 140 1.39 -4.23 -27.37
CA ILE A 140 0.57 -3.03 -27.60
C ILE A 140 -0.86 -3.39 -28.02
N LEU A 141 -1.04 -4.42 -28.85
CA LEU A 141 -2.38 -4.89 -29.23
C LEU A 141 -3.17 -5.42 -28.01
N LEU A 142 -2.52 -6.17 -27.13
CA LEU A 142 -3.14 -6.67 -25.91
C LEU A 142 -3.49 -5.52 -24.95
N LEU A 143 -2.61 -4.52 -24.80
CA LEU A 143 -2.88 -3.31 -24.03
C LEU A 143 -4.10 -2.56 -24.58
N ALA A 144 -4.14 -2.32 -25.89
CA ALA A 144 -5.27 -1.65 -26.54
C ALA A 144 -6.61 -2.41 -26.35
N LEU A 145 -6.58 -3.74 -26.35
CA LEU A 145 -7.76 -4.55 -26.09
C LEU A 145 -8.21 -4.50 -24.62
N ILE A 146 -7.28 -4.51 -23.66
CA ILE A 146 -7.66 -4.47 -22.23
C ILE A 146 -8.01 -3.07 -21.72
N ASP A 147 -7.62 -2.01 -22.44
CA ASP A 147 -8.07 -0.64 -22.16
C ASP A 147 -9.52 -0.42 -22.63
N ARG A 148 -10.07 -1.34 -23.43
CA ARG A 148 -11.50 -1.43 -23.79
C ARG A 148 -12.24 -2.47 -22.94
N ASP A 149 -11.98 -2.45 -21.65
CA ASP A 149 -12.64 -3.34 -20.68
C ASP A 149 -14.13 -3.04 -20.48
N ASP A 150 -14.62 -1.94 -21.07
CA ASP A 150 -16.04 -1.62 -21.24
C ASP A 150 -16.75 -2.55 -22.24
N ASP A 151 -16.01 -3.20 -23.14
CA ASP A 151 -16.55 -4.13 -24.14
C ASP A 151 -16.30 -5.61 -23.74
N PRO A 152 -17.35 -6.42 -23.52
CA PRO A 152 -17.21 -7.81 -23.09
C PRO A 152 -16.56 -8.73 -24.14
N HIS A 153 -16.40 -8.28 -25.39
CA HIS A 153 -15.75 -9.02 -26.47
C HIS A 153 -14.24 -8.80 -26.49
N ALA A 154 -13.75 -7.65 -26.04
CA ALA A 154 -12.33 -7.33 -26.05
C ALA A 154 -11.51 -8.32 -25.23
N LEU A 155 -11.93 -8.60 -23.98
CA LEU A 155 -11.28 -9.59 -23.13
C LEU A 155 -11.37 -11.02 -23.70
N ARG A 156 -12.45 -11.38 -24.41
CA ARG A 156 -12.56 -12.71 -25.06
C ARG A 156 -11.54 -12.86 -26.19
N ILE A 157 -11.29 -11.80 -26.95
CA ILE A 157 -10.24 -11.75 -27.97
C ILE A 157 -8.87 -11.88 -27.31
N VAL A 158 -8.60 -11.14 -26.22
CA VAL A 158 -7.35 -11.24 -25.45
C VAL A 158 -7.06 -12.68 -25.04
N ILE A 159 -8.02 -13.38 -24.43
CA ILE A 159 -7.84 -14.78 -24.03
C ILE A 159 -7.57 -15.68 -25.24
N SER A 160 -8.30 -15.49 -26.33
CA SER A 160 -8.10 -16.27 -27.56
C SER A 160 -6.71 -16.06 -28.17
N LEU A 161 -6.15 -14.85 -28.07
CA LEU A 161 -4.78 -14.54 -28.49
C LEU A 161 -3.74 -15.14 -27.55
N LEU A 162 -3.99 -15.15 -26.23
CA LEU A 162 -3.11 -15.78 -25.24
C LEU A 162 -3.05 -17.30 -25.37
N ASP A 163 -4.13 -17.94 -25.83
CA ASP A 163 -4.20 -19.41 -26.01
C ASP A 163 -3.53 -19.91 -27.30
N ARG A 164 -3.03 -19.00 -28.16
CA ARG A 164 -2.39 -19.35 -29.44
C ARG A 164 -1.10 -20.15 -29.22
N GLN A 165 -0.95 -21.22 -29.99
CA GLN A 165 0.23 -22.10 -29.91
C GLN A 165 1.52 -21.37 -30.28
N GLU A 166 1.45 -20.42 -31.21
CA GLU A 166 2.58 -19.60 -31.65
C GLU A 166 3.19 -18.84 -30.46
N LEU A 167 2.34 -18.24 -29.62
CA LEU A 167 2.78 -17.52 -28.42
C LEU A 167 3.32 -18.49 -27.36
N GLN A 168 2.59 -19.57 -27.08
CA GLN A 168 3.00 -20.56 -26.08
C GLN A 168 4.37 -21.16 -26.39
N GLN A 169 4.68 -21.42 -27.66
CA GLN A 169 5.99 -21.90 -28.10
C GLN A 169 7.09 -20.87 -27.87
N ARG A 170 6.85 -19.58 -28.14
CA ARG A 170 7.83 -18.51 -27.90
C ARG A 170 8.12 -18.34 -26.41
N VAL A 171 7.08 -18.32 -25.58
CA VAL A 171 7.22 -18.25 -24.12
C VAL A 171 8.01 -19.44 -23.58
N LYS A 172 7.69 -20.66 -24.04
CA LYS A 172 8.45 -21.85 -23.66
C LYS A 172 9.91 -21.75 -24.07
N LEU A 173 10.19 -21.30 -25.30
CA LEU A 173 11.55 -21.12 -25.78
C LEU A 173 12.31 -20.07 -24.96
N PHE A 174 11.67 -18.94 -24.65
CA PHE A 174 12.22 -17.90 -23.79
C PHE A 174 12.62 -18.48 -22.43
N CYS A 175 11.70 -19.15 -21.74
CA CYS A 175 11.97 -19.72 -20.42
C CYS A 175 13.11 -20.77 -20.42
N VAL A 176 13.30 -21.51 -21.52
CA VAL A 176 14.40 -22.49 -21.64
C VAL A 176 15.73 -21.83 -21.96
N THR A 177 15.73 -20.78 -22.78
CA THR A 177 16.96 -20.17 -23.32
C THR A 177 17.51 -19.04 -22.45
N ARG A 178 16.66 -18.38 -21.67
CA ARG A 178 17.01 -17.19 -20.89
C ARG A 178 17.97 -17.47 -19.73
N GLY A 179 17.94 -18.68 -19.18
CA GLY A 179 18.64 -19.03 -17.94
C GLY A 179 17.85 -18.63 -16.70
N HIS A 180 18.45 -18.71 -15.50
CA HIS A 180 17.73 -18.44 -14.25
C HIS A 180 17.28 -16.96 -14.14
N PRO A 181 16.10 -16.66 -13.56
CA PRO A 181 15.62 -15.27 -13.37
C PRO A 181 16.62 -14.35 -12.66
N GLU A 182 17.37 -14.91 -11.70
CA GLU A 182 18.48 -14.24 -10.99
C GLU A 182 19.75 -14.17 -11.87
N HIS A 183 19.61 -13.57 -13.05
CA HIS A 183 20.65 -13.51 -14.08
C HIS A 183 21.94 -12.82 -13.60
N TRP A 184 21.86 -11.97 -12.57
CA TRP A 184 23.02 -11.33 -11.93
C TRP A 184 23.91 -12.30 -11.14
N LEU A 185 23.41 -13.49 -10.78
CA LEU A 185 24.23 -14.55 -10.15
C LEU A 185 25.07 -15.32 -11.19
N TYR A 186 24.80 -15.11 -12.48
CA TYR A 186 25.49 -15.81 -13.56
C TYR A 186 26.64 -14.96 -14.13
N SER A 187 27.86 -15.47 -14.05
CA SER A 187 29.08 -14.81 -14.55
C SER A 187 29.42 -15.14 -16.01
N GLY A 188 28.62 -15.98 -16.68
CA GLY A 188 28.85 -16.37 -18.06
C GLY A 188 28.37 -15.32 -19.07
N ILE A 189 28.81 -15.46 -20.32
CA ILE A 189 28.43 -14.56 -21.41
C ILE A 189 26.96 -14.77 -21.75
N PHE A 190 26.17 -13.69 -21.69
CA PHE A 190 24.77 -13.73 -22.06
C PHE A 190 24.62 -13.98 -23.57
N LYS A 191 23.87 -15.02 -23.94
CA LYS A 191 23.67 -15.40 -25.35
C LYS A 191 22.65 -14.45 -25.98
N ARG A 192 23.11 -13.65 -26.96
CA ARG A 192 22.22 -12.76 -27.72
C ARG A 192 21.33 -13.57 -28.66
N VAL A 193 20.05 -13.28 -28.64
CA VAL A 193 19.08 -13.78 -29.62
C VAL A 193 19.12 -12.85 -30.83
N GLU A 194 18.93 -13.41 -32.03
CA GLU A 194 18.78 -12.63 -33.24
C GLU A 194 17.54 -11.74 -33.14
N LEU A 195 17.65 -10.45 -33.49
CA LEU A 195 16.59 -9.44 -33.34
C LEU A 195 15.24 -9.91 -33.90
N GLN A 196 15.23 -10.51 -35.10
CA GLN A 196 14.02 -11.05 -35.73
C GLN A 196 13.40 -12.19 -34.94
N LYS A 197 14.22 -13.07 -34.38
CA LYS A 197 13.72 -14.19 -33.56
C LYS A 197 13.19 -13.72 -32.21
N ALA A 198 13.76 -12.65 -31.66
CA ALA A 198 13.35 -12.10 -30.37
C ALA A 198 12.07 -11.25 -30.48
N LEU A 199 11.99 -10.37 -31.46
CA LEU A 199 10.97 -9.32 -31.54
C LEU A 199 10.07 -9.40 -32.77
N GLY A 200 10.33 -10.31 -33.71
CA GLY A 200 9.57 -10.43 -34.95
C GLY A 200 9.95 -9.39 -36.00
N ASN A 201 9.34 -9.50 -37.18
CA ASN A 201 9.73 -8.74 -38.36
C ASN A 201 9.53 -7.23 -38.21
N HIS A 202 8.41 -6.77 -37.62
CA HIS A 202 8.10 -5.34 -37.44
C HIS A 202 9.22 -4.51 -36.76
N LEU A 203 10.12 -5.14 -36.02
CA LEU A 203 11.27 -4.49 -35.37
C LEU A 203 12.63 -4.95 -35.90
N ALA A 204 12.65 -5.98 -36.75
CA ALA A 204 13.86 -6.64 -37.20
C ALA A 204 14.13 -6.51 -38.70
N TRP A 205 13.35 -5.70 -39.40
CA TRP A 205 13.41 -5.62 -40.85
C TRP A 205 14.83 -5.27 -41.34
N LYS A 206 15.45 -6.28 -41.95
CA LYS A 206 16.68 -6.17 -42.73
C LYS A 206 16.29 -5.68 -44.13
N ASP A 207 17.01 -4.71 -44.67
CA ASP A 207 16.86 -4.30 -46.07
C ASP A 207 17.15 -5.49 -47.00
N SER A 208 16.10 -6.21 -47.40
CA SER A 208 16.18 -7.17 -48.49
C SER A 208 15.33 -6.64 -49.63
N THR A 209 16.04 -6.16 -50.66
CA THR A 209 15.65 -5.76 -52.03
C THR A 209 15.72 -4.26 -52.33
N LEU A 210 16.94 -3.72 -52.32
CA LEU A 210 17.34 -2.73 -53.31
C LEU A 210 18.60 -3.24 -54.02
N SER A 211 18.40 -4.30 -54.81
CA SER A 211 19.36 -4.69 -55.84
C SER A 211 19.29 -3.67 -56.96
N THR A 212 20.20 -2.71 -56.96
CA THR A 212 21.12 -2.33 -58.06
C THR A 212 21.48 -0.85 -57.99
N GLU A 213 22.80 -0.61 -57.93
CA GLU A 213 23.50 0.66 -58.18
C GLU A 213 23.14 1.85 -57.28
N ILE A 214 23.74 1.91 -56.08
CA ILE A 214 24.44 3.09 -55.50
C ILE A 214 25.12 2.61 -54.20
N ALA A 215 26.41 2.28 -54.29
CA ALA A 215 27.19 1.68 -53.21
C ALA A 215 27.69 2.67 -52.13
N TRP A 216 27.02 3.82 -51.93
CA TRP A 216 27.47 4.85 -50.98
C TRP A 216 26.43 5.25 -49.91
N THR A 217 25.23 4.66 -49.92
CA THR A 217 24.17 4.93 -48.93
C THR A 217 23.88 3.74 -47.98
N ASP A 218 24.46 2.57 -48.24
CA ASP A 218 24.37 1.37 -47.37
C ASP A 218 24.98 1.59 -45.96
N ALA A 219 25.82 2.61 -45.78
CA ALA A 219 26.39 2.98 -44.50
C ALA A 219 25.40 3.73 -43.58
N ILE A 220 24.32 4.30 -44.15
CA ILE A 220 23.33 5.09 -43.39
C ILE A 220 22.10 4.23 -43.05
N CYS A 221 21.68 3.30 -43.93
CA CYS A 221 20.58 2.37 -43.64
C CYS A 221 20.99 1.25 -42.65
N ASN A 222 22.24 0.80 -42.66
CA ASN A 222 22.79 -0.09 -41.61
C ASN A 222 22.86 0.54 -40.21
N LYS A 223 22.48 1.82 -40.07
CA LYS A 223 22.55 2.56 -38.80
C LYS A 223 21.31 2.35 -37.91
N LEU A 224 20.20 1.81 -38.44
CA LEU A 224 19.02 1.44 -37.65
C LEU A 224 19.12 0.01 -37.07
N SER A 225 19.92 -0.86 -37.68
CA SER A 225 20.32 -2.21 -37.18
C SER A 225 21.16 -2.16 -35.88
N ARG A 226 21.22 -1.02 -35.19
CA ARG A 226 22.29 -0.63 -34.27
C ARG A 226 21.94 -0.77 -32.79
N TYR A 227 20.72 -1.21 -32.47
CA TYR A 227 20.34 -1.47 -31.08
C TYR A 227 20.50 -2.97 -30.79
N PRO A 228 21.63 -3.40 -30.20
CA PRO A 228 21.80 -4.79 -29.80
C PRO A 228 20.71 -5.17 -28.81
N VAL A 229 19.90 -6.15 -29.18
CA VAL A 229 18.94 -6.76 -28.25
C VAL A 229 19.69 -7.71 -27.33
N PHE A 230 19.88 -7.25 -26.09
CA PHE A 230 20.45 -8.05 -25.03
C PHE A 230 19.36 -8.81 -24.28
N PHE A 231 18.30 -8.10 -23.90
CA PHE A 231 17.31 -8.62 -22.96
C PHE A 231 15.88 -8.61 -23.50
N ASP A 232 15.63 -7.87 -24.58
CA ASP A 232 14.31 -7.72 -25.17
C ASP A 232 13.88 -8.98 -25.92
N ASP A 233 12.61 -9.35 -25.77
CA ASP A 233 11.99 -10.54 -26.37
C ASP A 233 10.47 -10.34 -26.28
N ILE A 234 9.71 -10.83 -27.26
CA ILE A 234 8.25 -10.75 -27.24
C ILE A 234 7.66 -11.34 -25.95
N ALA A 235 8.23 -12.43 -25.42
CA ALA A 235 7.80 -13.00 -24.16
C ALA A 235 8.16 -12.10 -22.96
N ALA A 236 9.31 -11.44 -22.98
CA ALA A 236 9.71 -10.50 -21.94
C ALA A 236 8.80 -9.28 -21.89
N ARG A 237 8.33 -8.78 -23.05
CA ARG A 237 7.38 -7.67 -23.13
C ARG A 237 6.00 -7.99 -22.58
N LEU A 238 5.64 -9.27 -22.50
CA LEU A 238 4.38 -9.70 -21.87
C LEU A 238 4.46 -9.76 -20.33
N LEU A 239 5.66 -9.71 -19.73
CA LEU A 239 5.83 -9.75 -18.28
C LEU A 239 5.02 -8.69 -17.53
N PRO A 240 4.97 -7.41 -17.94
CA PRO A 240 4.08 -6.41 -17.32
C PRO A 240 2.62 -6.51 -17.79
N VAL A 241 2.35 -7.09 -18.97
CA VAL A 241 1.00 -7.13 -19.57
C VAL A 241 0.13 -8.22 -18.94
N ILE A 242 0.68 -9.41 -18.64
CA ILE A 242 -0.08 -10.52 -18.04
C ILE A 242 -0.68 -10.14 -16.67
N PRO A 243 0.05 -9.48 -15.75
CA PRO A 243 -0.54 -8.90 -14.53
C PRO A 243 -1.75 -8.00 -14.82
N LEU A 244 -1.63 -7.05 -15.77
CA LEU A 244 -2.72 -6.12 -16.10
C LEU A 244 -3.96 -6.84 -16.67
N ILE A 245 -3.75 -7.82 -17.57
CA ILE A 245 -4.83 -8.69 -18.05
C ILE A 245 -5.52 -9.39 -16.88
N THR A 246 -4.75 -9.85 -15.89
CA THR A 246 -5.31 -10.51 -14.70
C THR A 246 -6.19 -9.56 -13.89
N TYR A 247 -5.77 -8.30 -13.67
CA TYR A 247 -6.61 -7.28 -13.03
C TYR A 247 -7.93 -7.08 -13.79
N ARG A 248 -7.86 -6.84 -15.10
CA ARG A 248 -9.03 -6.58 -15.94
C ARG A 248 -10.00 -7.75 -15.99
N LEU A 249 -9.49 -8.98 -15.99
CA LEU A 249 -10.32 -10.18 -15.88
C LEU A 249 -11.07 -10.25 -14.55
N ILE A 250 -10.43 -9.89 -13.43
CA ILE A 250 -11.08 -9.91 -12.11
C ILE A 250 -12.12 -8.80 -12.01
N GLU A 251 -11.82 -7.59 -12.51
CA GLU A 251 -12.77 -6.46 -12.57
C GLU A 251 -14.03 -6.79 -13.40
N ASN A 252 -13.90 -7.69 -14.38
CA ASN A 252 -14.99 -8.17 -15.22
C ASN A 252 -15.57 -9.53 -14.78
N ASP A 253 -15.44 -9.89 -13.50
CA ASP A 253 -15.96 -11.13 -12.89
C ASP A 253 -15.48 -12.44 -13.58
N ALA A 254 -14.41 -12.39 -14.36
CA ALA A 254 -13.85 -13.53 -15.10
C ALA A 254 -12.77 -14.27 -14.29
N MET A 255 -13.03 -14.52 -13.00
CA MET A 255 -12.06 -15.05 -12.03
C MET A 255 -11.51 -16.44 -12.38
N ASP A 256 -12.33 -17.34 -12.93
CA ASP A 256 -11.87 -18.66 -13.40
C ASP A 256 -10.90 -18.56 -14.58
N THR A 257 -11.10 -17.55 -15.43
CA THR A 257 -10.22 -17.27 -16.56
C THR A 257 -8.92 -16.63 -16.09
N ALA A 258 -8.97 -15.71 -15.12
CA ALA A 258 -7.79 -15.18 -14.47
C ALA A 258 -6.93 -16.29 -13.84
N GLU A 259 -7.56 -17.26 -13.16
CA GLU A 259 -6.88 -18.43 -12.59
C GLU A 259 -6.15 -19.25 -13.67
N ARG A 260 -6.82 -19.49 -14.80
CA ARG A 260 -6.26 -20.22 -15.95
C ARG A 260 -5.07 -19.48 -16.60
N VAL A 261 -5.20 -18.17 -16.80
CA VAL A 261 -4.12 -17.34 -17.38
C VAL A 261 -2.89 -17.35 -16.46
N LEU A 262 -3.07 -17.14 -15.16
CA LEU A 262 -1.97 -17.22 -14.19
C LEU A 262 -1.31 -18.61 -14.18
N ALA A 263 -2.11 -19.68 -14.28
CA ALA A 263 -1.59 -21.04 -14.35
C ALA A 263 -0.75 -21.26 -15.62
N MET A 264 -1.25 -20.79 -16.77
CA MET A 264 -0.60 -20.94 -18.07
C MET A 264 0.73 -20.18 -18.14
N TYR A 265 0.77 -18.96 -17.59
CA TYR A 265 1.93 -18.06 -17.68
C TYR A 265 2.81 -18.06 -16.42
N SER A 266 2.54 -18.91 -15.43
CA SER A 266 3.36 -19.04 -14.21
C SER A 266 4.87 -19.21 -14.49
N PRO A 267 5.32 -20.05 -15.45
CA PRO A 267 6.75 -20.16 -15.77
C PRO A 267 7.37 -18.87 -16.30
N LEU A 268 6.60 -18.05 -17.00
CA LEU A 268 7.03 -16.74 -17.51
C LEU A 268 7.09 -15.72 -16.37
N LEU A 269 6.06 -15.68 -15.52
CA LEU A 269 5.96 -14.75 -14.39
C LEU A 269 7.10 -14.92 -13.38
N ALA A 270 7.79 -16.08 -13.35
CA ALA A 270 9.02 -16.25 -12.57
C ALA A 270 10.13 -15.23 -12.92
N TYR A 271 10.09 -14.65 -14.13
CA TYR A 271 11.00 -13.60 -14.60
C TYR A 271 10.47 -12.18 -14.36
N TYR A 272 9.26 -12.03 -13.84
CA TYR A 272 8.68 -10.72 -13.58
C TYR A 272 9.44 -10.04 -12.43
N PRO A 273 9.94 -8.80 -12.59
CA PRO A 273 10.73 -8.16 -11.55
C PRO A 273 9.90 -7.72 -10.34
N LEU A 274 8.58 -7.55 -10.49
CA LEU A 274 7.68 -7.03 -9.46
C LEU A 274 6.68 -8.09 -8.94
N ARG A 275 7.11 -9.35 -8.80
CA ARG A 275 6.24 -10.46 -8.36
C ARG A 275 5.62 -10.24 -6.99
N PHE A 276 6.41 -9.76 -6.03
CA PHE A 276 6.00 -9.56 -4.65
C PHE A 276 4.99 -8.43 -4.55
N THR A 277 5.33 -7.29 -5.16
CA THR A 277 4.43 -6.15 -5.31
C THR A 277 3.14 -6.55 -6.02
N PHE A 278 3.20 -7.31 -7.12
CA PHE A 278 2.00 -7.79 -7.81
C PHE A 278 1.09 -8.62 -6.91
N VAL A 279 1.64 -9.61 -6.21
CA VAL A 279 0.85 -10.47 -5.31
C VAL A 279 0.27 -9.67 -4.15
N ARG A 280 1.04 -8.79 -3.53
CA ARG A 280 0.54 -7.90 -2.48
C ARG A 280 -0.62 -7.05 -2.98
N ASP A 281 -0.43 -6.37 -4.11
CA ASP A 281 -1.38 -5.37 -4.61
C ASP A 281 -2.67 -5.99 -5.10
N ILE A 282 -2.60 -7.14 -5.79
CA ILE A 282 -3.81 -7.79 -6.29
C ILE A 282 -4.66 -8.35 -5.14
N LEU A 283 -4.02 -8.88 -4.09
CA LEU A 283 -4.71 -9.35 -2.89
C LEU A 283 -5.30 -8.18 -2.09
N ALA A 284 -4.62 -7.05 -2.03
CA ALA A 284 -5.07 -5.86 -1.32
C ALA A 284 -6.24 -5.17 -2.06
N TYR A 285 -6.12 -4.99 -3.38
CA TYR A 285 -7.10 -4.28 -4.21
C TYR A 285 -8.43 -5.04 -4.29
N PHE A 286 -8.38 -6.37 -4.43
CA PHE A 286 -9.58 -7.22 -4.47
C PHE A 286 -9.87 -7.94 -3.15
N TYR A 287 -9.38 -7.43 -2.02
CA TYR A 287 -9.58 -8.05 -0.72
C TYR A 287 -11.07 -8.32 -0.46
N GLY A 288 -11.39 -9.52 0.03
CA GLY A 288 -12.78 -9.97 0.29
C GLY A 288 -13.58 -10.41 -0.94
N HIS A 289 -13.08 -10.18 -2.16
CA HIS A 289 -13.79 -10.50 -3.41
C HIS A 289 -13.19 -11.72 -4.14
N LEU A 290 -11.96 -12.11 -3.80
CA LEU A 290 -11.26 -13.21 -4.47
C LEU A 290 -11.68 -14.59 -3.92
N PRO A 291 -11.95 -15.58 -4.78
CA PRO A 291 -12.17 -16.95 -4.34
C PRO A 291 -10.85 -17.58 -3.88
N GLY A 292 -10.91 -18.45 -2.87
CA GLY A 292 -9.71 -19.07 -2.27
C GLY A 292 -8.81 -19.81 -3.27
N LYS A 293 -9.41 -20.45 -4.29
CA LYS A 293 -8.64 -21.09 -5.38
C LYS A 293 -7.77 -20.08 -6.14
N LEU A 294 -8.31 -18.89 -6.44
CA LEU A 294 -7.58 -17.82 -7.12
C LEU A 294 -6.51 -17.21 -6.20
N ILE A 295 -6.78 -17.06 -4.91
CA ILE A 295 -5.77 -16.62 -3.92
C ILE A 295 -4.56 -17.55 -3.93
N VAL A 296 -4.78 -18.87 -3.84
CA VAL A 296 -3.68 -19.86 -3.91
C VAL A 296 -2.92 -19.77 -5.24
N ARG A 297 -3.63 -19.54 -6.35
CA ARG A 297 -2.99 -19.35 -7.66
C ARG A 297 -2.13 -18.09 -7.70
N ILE A 298 -2.61 -16.97 -7.17
CA ILE A 298 -1.86 -15.71 -7.08
C ILE A 298 -0.59 -15.93 -6.25
N LEU A 299 -0.70 -16.57 -5.08
CA LEU A 299 0.44 -16.90 -4.23
C LEU A 299 1.50 -17.76 -4.95
N SER A 300 1.08 -18.64 -5.87
CA SER A 300 2.00 -19.50 -6.63
C SER A 300 2.90 -18.74 -7.61
N VAL A 301 2.63 -17.45 -7.87
CA VAL A 301 3.56 -16.57 -8.61
C VAL A 301 4.84 -16.33 -7.81
N LEU A 302 4.74 -16.43 -6.48
CA LEU A 302 5.87 -16.37 -5.57
C LEU A 302 6.52 -17.76 -5.43
N ASP A 303 7.85 -17.78 -5.26
CA ASP A 303 8.56 -19.00 -4.85
C ASP A 303 8.40 -19.17 -3.34
N ILE A 304 7.23 -19.72 -2.93
CA ILE A 304 6.81 -19.87 -1.53
C ILE A 304 7.89 -20.53 -0.67
N ASN A 305 8.69 -21.45 -1.24
CA ASN A 305 9.77 -22.15 -0.54
C ASN A 305 10.96 -21.24 -0.17
N LYS A 306 11.12 -20.11 -0.86
CA LYS A 306 12.21 -19.13 -0.61
C LYS A 306 11.75 -17.96 0.26
N ILE A 307 10.47 -17.86 0.56
CA ILE A 307 9.88 -16.73 1.28
C ILE A 307 9.61 -17.15 2.73
N PRO A 308 9.89 -16.28 3.71
CA PRO A 308 9.74 -16.60 5.14
C PRO A 308 8.27 -16.58 5.59
N PHE A 309 7.41 -17.38 4.95
CA PHE A 309 6.05 -17.62 5.43
C PHE A 309 6.06 -18.40 6.75
N LEU A 310 5.05 -18.18 7.60
CA LEU A 310 4.85 -19.02 8.78
C LEU A 310 4.63 -20.48 8.40
N GLU A 311 5.25 -21.41 9.14
CA GLU A 311 5.16 -22.85 8.85
C GLU A 311 3.71 -23.38 8.80
N SER A 312 2.82 -22.76 9.56
CA SER A 312 1.39 -23.13 9.60
C SER A 312 0.55 -22.48 8.49
N PHE A 313 1.07 -21.48 7.78
CA PHE A 313 0.34 -20.74 6.75
C PHE A 313 -0.21 -21.63 5.61
N PRO A 314 0.56 -22.57 5.02
CA PRO A 314 0.04 -23.47 3.98
C PRO A 314 -1.18 -24.29 4.42
N HIS A 315 -1.25 -24.65 5.71
CA HIS A 315 -2.39 -25.37 6.27
C HIS A 315 -3.63 -24.48 6.41
N GLN A 316 -3.46 -23.18 6.67
CA GLN A 316 -4.57 -22.23 6.78
C GLN A 316 -5.24 -21.96 5.43
N ILE A 317 -4.44 -21.83 4.35
CA ILE A 317 -4.96 -21.54 3.00
C ILE A 317 -5.54 -22.78 2.29
N SER A 318 -5.09 -23.99 2.67
CA SER A 318 -5.54 -25.25 2.05
C SER A 318 -6.77 -25.85 2.73
N ALA A 319 -7.26 -25.24 3.81
CA ALA A 319 -8.40 -25.74 4.57
C ALA A 319 -9.68 -25.63 3.73
N THR A 320 -10.32 -26.77 3.44
CA THR A 320 -11.57 -26.86 2.66
C THR A 320 -12.79 -26.31 3.37
N ASN A 321 -12.70 -26.02 4.68
CA ASN A 321 -13.74 -25.38 5.49
C ASN A 321 -13.22 -24.04 6.06
N PRO A 322 -13.54 -22.90 5.43
CA PRO A 322 -12.94 -21.58 5.74
C PRO A 322 -13.46 -20.91 7.03
N VAL A 323 -14.09 -21.65 7.95
CA VAL A 323 -14.96 -21.04 8.96
C VAL A 323 -14.22 -20.57 10.22
N MET A 324 -13.02 -21.09 10.49
CA MET A 324 -12.30 -20.78 11.73
C MET A 324 -11.14 -19.81 11.50
N CYS A 325 -11.22 -18.65 12.15
CA CYS A 325 -10.10 -17.72 12.28
C CYS A 325 -8.88 -18.46 12.85
N PRO A 326 -7.67 -18.22 12.32
CA PRO A 326 -6.46 -18.78 12.91
C PRO A 326 -6.38 -18.46 14.42
N PRO A 327 -5.79 -19.35 15.23
CA PRO A 327 -5.68 -19.14 16.67
C PRO A 327 -4.84 -17.90 16.98
N LEU A 328 -5.03 -17.28 18.15
CA LEU A 328 -4.26 -16.09 18.58
C LEU A 328 -2.74 -16.32 18.54
N ASP A 329 -2.30 -17.56 18.74
CA ASP A 329 -0.88 -17.95 18.68
C ASP A 329 -0.27 -17.76 17.29
N TYR A 330 -1.06 -17.93 16.22
CA TYR A 330 -0.65 -17.67 14.84
C TYR A 330 -0.31 -16.19 14.65
N PHE A 331 -1.24 -15.31 15.01
CA PHE A 331 -1.04 -13.86 14.91
C PHE A 331 0.07 -13.36 15.85
N THR A 332 0.22 -13.97 17.03
CA THR A 332 1.31 -13.63 17.96
C THR A 332 2.67 -13.97 17.36
N THR A 333 2.80 -15.14 16.72
CA THR A 333 4.02 -15.57 16.04
C THR A 333 4.35 -14.65 14.86
N LEU A 334 3.33 -14.26 14.08
CA LEU A 334 3.47 -13.27 13.00
C LEU A 334 4.02 -11.94 13.53
N LEU A 335 3.42 -11.39 14.60
CA LEU A 335 3.88 -10.15 15.22
C LEU A 335 5.30 -10.25 15.79
N LEU A 336 5.66 -11.38 16.38
CA LEU A 336 7.03 -11.62 16.87
C LEU A 336 8.05 -11.65 15.72
N GLY A 337 7.67 -12.21 14.57
CA GLY A 337 8.47 -12.15 13.35
C GLY A 337 8.76 -10.71 12.91
N ILE A 338 7.77 -9.82 13.01
CA ILE A 338 7.93 -8.38 12.74
C ILE A 338 8.85 -7.73 13.78
N VAL A 339 8.63 -7.97 15.08
CA VAL A 339 9.49 -7.41 16.15
C VAL A 339 10.96 -7.77 15.93
N ASN A 340 11.25 -9.01 15.58
CA ASN A 340 12.63 -9.49 15.49
C ASN A 340 13.38 -9.05 14.21
N ASN A 341 12.66 -8.77 13.12
CA ASN A 341 13.27 -8.56 11.80
C ASN A 341 12.97 -7.18 11.18
N VAL A 342 11.96 -6.46 11.69
CA VAL A 342 11.47 -5.20 11.13
C VAL A 342 11.67 -4.04 12.09
N ILE A 343 11.38 -4.24 13.37
CA ILE A 343 11.55 -3.19 14.38
C ILE A 343 13.03 -3.12 14.80
N PRO A 344 13.67 -1.94 14.76
CA PRO A 344 15.05 -1.80 15.22
C PRO A 344 15.19 -2.19 16.69
N PRO A 345 16.27 -2.91 17.06
CA PRO A 345 16.47 -3.31 18.44
C PRO A 345 16.66 -2.08 19.33
N LEU A 346 16.04 -2.11 20.52
CA LEU A 346 16.25 -1.10 21.55
C LEU A 346 17.68 -1.23 22.08
N HIS A 347 18.58 -0.31 21.74
CA HIS A 347 19.94 -0.30 22.29
C HIS A 347 19.92 -0.04 23.81
N ASN A 348 20.11 -1.09 24.61
CA ASN A 348 20.38 -0.93 26.03
C ASN A 348 21.84 -0.48 26.24
N ASN A 349 22.06 0.81 26.44
CA ASN A 349 23.27 1.30 27.12
C ASN A 349 23.12 1.08 28.64
N SER A 350 23.09 -0.18 29.09
CA SER A 350 23.17 -0.50 30.51
C SER A 350 24.52 -1.13 30.82
N LYS A 351 25.55 -0.28 31.00
CA LYS A 351 26.71 -0.65 31.83
C LYS A 351 26.18 -0.81 33.26
N SER A 352 25.86 -2.03 33.69
CA SER A 352 25.72 -2.32 35.11
C SER A 352 27.11 -2.21 35.74
N GLY A 353 27.37 -1.11 36.45
CA GLY A 353 28.57 -0.95 37.26
C GLY A 353 28.52 -1.94 38.43
N SER A 354 29.49 -2.85 38.47
CA SER A 354 29.88 -3.54 39.70
C SER A 354 31.17 -2.89 40.19
N ILE A 355 31.09 -2.25 41.36
CA ILE A 355 32.22 -1.79 42.14
C ILE A 355 32.79 -3.01 42.88
N GLY A 356 34.08 -3.29 42.67
CA GLY A 356 34.83 -4.34 43.37
C GLY A 356 36.27 -4.39 42.86
N ASP A 357 37.21 -3.89 43.67
CA ASP A 357 38.59 -3.56 43.35
C ASP A 357 39.57 -4.75 43.11
N VAL A 358 40.75 -4.38 42.56
CA VAL A 358 42.11 -4.94 42.73
C VAL A 358 42.67 -5.96 41.69
N SER A 359 43.44 -5.39 40.75
CA SER A 359 44.82 -5.74 40.30
C SER A 359 45.22 -7.06 39.59
N ASN A 360 46.01 -6.82 38.51
CA ASN A 360 47.22 -7.52 38.02
C ASN A 360 47.20 -8.47 36.79
N ASN A 361 48.21 -8.22 35.95
CA ASN A 361 48.66 -8.88 34.70
C ASN A 361 48.74 -10.42 34.75
N THR A 362 48.42 -11.10 33.63
CA THR A 362 49.36 -11.87 32.76
C THR A 362 48.66 -12.78 31.72
N GLN A 363 49.21 -12.81 30.50
CA GLN A 363 49.25 -13.84 29.44
C GLN A 363 48.06 -14.81 29.12
N ARG A 364 47.59 -14.70 27.86
CA ARG A 364 47.24 -15.74 26.85
C ARG A 364 46.58 -17.06 27.31
N THR A 365 45.32 -17.27 26.88
CA THR A 365 44.86 -18.43 26.05
C THR A 365 43.41 -18.24 25.57
N ALA A 366 43.03 -19.07 24.61
CA ALA A 366 41.95 -18.96 23.64
C ALA A 366 40.49 -19.09 24.15
N GLN A 367 39.58 -18.58 23.31
CA GLN A 367 38.19 -19.03 23.06
C GLN A 367 37.10 -18.83 24.14
N SER A 368 36.20 -17.87 23.88
CA SER A 368 34.76 -18.16 23.68
C SER A 368 34.06 -16.98 22.98
N LYS A 369 33.53 -17.22 21.78
CA LYS A 369 32.62 -16.29 21.08
C LYS A 369 31.22 -16.44 21.67
N PRO A 370 30.42 -15.36 21.83
CA PRO A 370 28.98 -15.50 22.02
C PRO A 370 28.34 -16.08 20.74
N ALA A 371 27.31 -16.89 20.91
CA ALA A 371 26.60 -17.58 19.84
C ALA A 371 25.93 -16.58 18.88
N THR A 372 26.48 -16.45 17.68
CA THR A 372 25.79 -15.93 16.50
C THR A 372 24.69 -16.90 16.10
N VAL A 373 23.44 -16.42 16.10
CA VAL A 373 22.33 -17.08 15.41
C VAL A 373 22.74 -17.22 13.94
N SER A 374 22.77 -18.46 13.48
CA SER A 374 23.17 -18.88 12.14
C SER A 374 22.27 -18.24 11.08
N GLN A 375 22.80 -17.25 10.36
CA GLN A 375 22.29 -16.90 9.04
C GLN A 375 22.64 -18.04 8.08
N SER A 376 21.64 -18.85 7.72
CA SER A 376 21.75 -19.74 6.56
C SER A 376 21.41 -18.96 5.29
N GLY A 377 22.43 -18.36 4.68
CA GLY A 377 22.39 -17.77 3.35
C GLY A 377 23.82 -17.68 2.79
N PRO A 378 24.04 -17.88 1.48
CA PRO A 378 25.38 -18.02 0.94
C PRO A 378 26.16 -16.71 1.10
N ALA A 379 27.16 -16.77 1.98
CA ALA A 379 28.16 -15.74 2.13
C ALA A 379 28.98 -15.64 0.84
N ASN A 380 28.91 -14.49 0.17
CA ASN A 380 30.02 -13.76 -0.48
C ASN A 380 29.47 -12.79 -1.54
N ALA A 381 29.04 -11.61 -1.12
CA ALA A 381 29.01 -10.45 -2.01
C ALA A 381 29.51 -9.24 -1.21
N SER A 382 30.60 -8.64 -1.67
CA SER A 382 31.19 -7.45 -1.06
C SER A 382 30.21 -6.28 -1.13
N GLU A 383 30.20 -5.45 -0.09
CA GLU A 383 29.25 -4.34 0.13
C GLU A 383 29.15 -3.36 -1.05
N GLY A 384 30.21 -3.23 -1.87
CA GLY A 384 30.26 -2.36 -3.04
C GLY A 384 29.52 -2.88 -4.29
N GLN A 385 29.09 -4.15 -4.32
CA GLN A 385 28.30 -4.72 -5.43
C GLN A 385 26.79 -4.64 -5.22
N LYS A 386 26.29 -4.12 -4.08
CA LYS A 386 24.83 -4.06 -3.85
C LYS A 386 24.12 -2.98 -4.66
N ALA A 387 24.74 -1.84 -4.95
CA ALA A 387 24.00 -0.65 -5.40
C ALA A 387 23.34 -0.72 -6.80
N PHE A 388 23.79 -1.58 -7.71
CA PHE A 388 23.26 -1.65 -9.09
C PHE A 388 22.47 -2.94 -9.42
N TYR A 389 22.34 -3.88 -8.47
CA TYR A 389 21.64 -5.16 -8.65
C TYR A 389 20.42 -5.32 -7.74
N GLN A 390 19.98 -4.24 -7.07
CA GLN A 390 18.81 -4.23 -6.20
C GLN A 390 17.58 -3.64 -6.91
N ILE A 391 16.95 -4.45 -7.75
CA ILE A 391 15.48 -4.51 -7.84
C ILE A 391 15.18 -6.02 -7.85
N GLN A 392 15.13 -6.75 -6.74
CA GLN A 392 14.80 -6.46 -5.33
C GLN A 392 13.41 -5.87 -5.13
N ASP A 393 12.43 -6.68 -5.53
CA ASP A 393 11.07 -6.63 -5.02
C ASP A 393 10.90 -7.83 -4.06
N PRO A 394 10.93 -7.64 -2.72
CA PRO A 394 11.12 -6.37 -2.00
C PRO A 394 12.58 -5.90 -1.85
N GLY A 395 12.77 -4.60 -1.62
CA GLY A 395 14.05 -3.89 -1.66
C GLY A 395 15.03 -4.20 -0.52
N THR A 396 14.54 -4.80 0.57
CA THR A 396 15.32 -5.15 1.75
C THR A 396 14.74 -6.38 2.43
N TYR A 397 15.53 -7.10 3.24
CA TYR A 397 15.03 -8.22 4.03
C TYR A 397 13.90 -7.80 5.00
N THR A 398 14.02 -6.61 5.60
CA THR A 398 12.98 -6.05 6.46
C THR A 398 11.66 -5.82 5.70
N GLN A 399 11.73 -5.26 4.49
CA GLN A 399 10.55 -5.08 3.64
C GLN A 399 9.97 -6.44 3.22
N LEU A 400 10.82 -7.43 2.91
CA LEU A 400 10.39 -8.79 2.60
C LEU A 400 9.57 -9.39 3.75
N VAL A 401 10.05 -9.30 4.99
CA VAL A 401 9.33 -9.85 6.15
C VAL A 401 8.01 -9.12 6.38
N LEU A 402 7.98 -7.79 6.28
CA LEU A 402 6.76 -7.01 6.46
C LEU A 402 5.72 -7.33 5.38
N GLU A 403 6.11 -7.31 4.11
CA GLU A 403 5.18 -7.59 3.01
C GLU A 403 4.74 -9.05 3.00
N THR A 404 5.59 -10.00 3.42
CA THR A 404 5.19 -11.41 3.60
C THR A 404 4.06 -11.52 4.63
N ALA A 405 4.19 -10.84 5.78
CA ALA A 405 3.15 -10.84 6.80
C ALA A 405 1.84 -10.21 6.31
N VAL A 406 1.92 -9.16 5.48
CA VAL A 406 0.75 -8.54 4.84
C VAL A 406 0.09 -9.52 3.87
N ILE A 407 0.87 -10.17 3.00
CA ILE A 407 0.36 -11.18 2.06
C ILE A 407 -0.30 -12.34 2.80
N GLU A 408 0.30 -12.81 3.91
CA GLU A 408 -0.31 -13.86 4.74
C GLU A 408 -1.70 -13.43 5.21
N ILE A 409 -1.81 -12.26 5.84
CA ILE A 409 -3.06 -11.73 6.38
C ILE A 409 -4.12 -11.57 5.28
N LEU A 410 -3.75 -11.01 4.13
CA LEU A 410 -4.66 -10.79 3.00
C LEU A 410 -5.13 -12.10 2.35
N SER A 411 -4.36 -13.18 2.49
CA SER A 411 -4.66 -14.48 1.91
C SER A 411 -5.54 -15.37 2.80
N LEU A 412 -5.74 -15.00 4.08
CA LEU A 412 -6.53 -15.80 5.00
C LEU A 412 -8.01 -15.81 4.57
N PRO A 413 -8.69 -16.96 4.62
CA PRO A 413 -10.09 -17.08 4.20
C PRO A 413 -11.06 -16.62 5.30
N VAL A 414 -10.77 -15.49 5.96
CA VAL A 414 -11.59 -14.94 7.05
C VAL A 414 -11.76 -13.43 6.90
N SER A 415 -12.78 -12.88 7.56
CA SER A 415 -13.09 -11.46 7.45
C SER A 415 -12.06 -10.57 8.16
N ALA A 416 -11.88 -9.34 7.66
CA ALA A 416 -11.06 -8.33 8.32
C ALA A 416 -11.48 -8.08 9.77
N SER A 417 -12.78 -8.17 10.08
CA SER A 417 -13.30 -8.01 11.44
C SER A 417 -12.72 -9.05 12.40
N GLN A 418 -12.72 -10.32 12.01
CA GLN A 418 -12.19 -11.42 12.83
C GLN A 418 -10.67 -11.29 13.03
N ILE A 419 -9.94 -10.92 11.98
CA ILE A 419 -8.48 -10.70 12.05
C ILE A 419 -8.16 -9.55 13.00
N VAL A 420 -8.83 -8.41 12.84
CA VAL A 420 -8.63 -7.24 13.68
C VAL A 420 -9.00 -7.54 15.13
N GLN A 421 -10.14 -8.21 15.38
CA GLN A 421 -10.51 -8.65 16.74
C GLN A 421 -9.43 -9.52 17.37
N SER A 422 -8.85 -10.47 16.62
CA SER A 422 -7.78 -11.34 17.11
C SER A 422 -6.52 -10.54 17.47
N LEU A 423 -6.10 -9.62 16.59
CA LEU A 423 -4.94 -8.76 16.80
C LEU A 423 -5.13 -7.80 17.99
N VAL A 424 -6.31 -7.19 18.10
CA VAL A 424 -6.64 -6.29 19.22
C VAL A 424 -6.77 -7.06 20.53
N GLN A 425 -7.31 -8.30 20.51
CA GLN A 425 -7.39 -9.15 21.70
C GLN A 425 -6.00 -9.52 22.23
N ILE A 426 -5.02 -9.74 21.35
CA ILE A 426 -3.61 -9.94 21.75
C ILE A 426 -3.10 -8.68 22.46
N VAL A 427 -3.29 -7.51 21.85
CA VAL A 427 -2.85 -6.21 22.39
C VAL A 427 -3.47 -5.91 23.77
N VAL A 428 -4.77 -6.16 23.94
CA VAL A 428 -5.48 -5.90 25.19
C VAL A 428 -4.95 -6.77 26.34
N ASN A 429 -4.61 -8.03 26.06
CA ASN A 429 -4.21 -9.01 27.08
C ASN A 429 -2.69 -9.22 27.17
N ILE A 430 -1.90 -8.43 26.46
CA ILE A 430 -0.49 -8.72 26.22
C ILE A 430 0.35 -8.83 27.49
N GLN A 431 0.14 -7.91 28.43
CA GLN A 431 0.89 -7.85 29.68
C GLN A 431 0.55 -9.00 30.64
N PRO A 432 -0.72 -9.28 30.99
CA PRO A 432 -1.05 -10.43 31.84
C PRO A 432 -0.63 -11.76 31.19
N THR A 433 -0.74 -11.89 29.87
CA THR A 433 -0.32 -13.10 29.14
C THR A 433 1.19 -13.33 29.21
N LEU A 434 2.01 -12.28 29.08
CA LEU A 434 3.47 -12.39 29.18
C LEU A 434 3.93 -12.69 30.62
N ILE A 435 3.31 -12.09 31.64
CA ILE A 435 3.65 -12.33 33.06
C ILE A 435 3.28 -13.75 33.50
N GLN A 436 2.13 -14.28 33.05
CA GLN A 436 1.74 -15.66 33.33
C GLN A 436 2.72 -16.67 32.69
N SER A 437 3.23 -16.35 31.50
CA SER A 437 4.17 -17.21 30.79
C SER A 437 5.53 -17.36 31.46
N SER A 438 6.06 -16.28 32.07
CA SER A 438 7.34 -16.32 32.79
C SER A 438 7.25 -17.11 34.09
N ASN A 439 6.10 -17.10 34.76
CA ASN A 439 5.91 -17.78 36.04
C ASN A 439 5.69 -19.30 35.89
N ALA A 440 5.28 -19.77 34.71
CA ALA A 440 5.10 -21.20 34.42
C ALA A 440 6.44 -21.97 34.25
N LEU A 441 7.56 -21.26 34.05
CA LEU A 441 8.90 -21.86 33.93
C LEU A 441 9.56 -22.20 35.27
N HIS A 442 8.99 -21.74 36.40
CA HIS A 442 9.48 -22.08 37.75
C HIS A 442 8.55 -23.07 38.46
N GLY A 443 8.56 -24.30 37.96
CA GLY A 443 8.01 -25.44 38.70
C GLY A 443 8.95 -25.87 39.84
N GLY A 444 8.53 -25.64 41.09
CA GLY A 444 8.96 -26.39 42.27
C GLY A 444 10.05 -25.77 43.15
N SER A 445 9.64 -25.18 44.28
CA SER A 445 9.97 -25.63 45.64
C SER A 445 9.67 -24.53 46.66
N ASN A 446 9.11 -24.94 47.80
CA ASN A 446 8.85 -24.10 48.97
C ASN A 446 10.09 -23.26 49.32
N ASN A 447 9.97 -21.93 49.29
CA ASN A 447 10.82 -21.06 50.09
C ASN A 447 10.07 -19.77 50.45
N VAL A 448 9.97 -19.56 51.75
CA VAL A 448 9.55 -18.31 52.39
C VAL A 448 10.63 -17.27 52.10
N GLY A 449 10.33 -16.29 51.25
CA GLY A 449 11.24 -15.20 50.91
C GLY A 449 10.46 -13.94 50.59
N GLN A 450 10.52 -12.98 51.51
CA GLN A 450 9.87 -11.66 51.56
C GLN A 450 9.49 -11.06 50.18
N GLY A 451 8.21 -11.20 49.82
CA GLY A 451 7.57 -10.40 48.79
C GLY A 451 7.20 -9.03 49.35
N SER A 452 7.63 -7.97 48.67
CA SER A 452 7.15 -6.61 48.89
C SER A 452 5.62 -6.59 48.72
N VAL A 453 4.94 -6.09 49.74
CA VAL A 453 3.50 -6.11 49.92
C VAL A 453 2.91 -4.78 49.38
N LEU A 454 1.92 -4.90 48.46
CA LEU A 454 0.87 -3.95 48.01
C LEU A 454 1.07 -3.14 46.70
N PRO A 455 -0.03 -2.74 45.99
CA PRO A 455 -1.33 -3.40 45.80
C PRO A 455 -1.88 -3.34 44.34
N THR A 456 -2.76 -4.28 44.01
CA THR A 456 -3.74 -4.19 42.91
C THR A 456 -4.90 -3.27 43.32
N SER A 457 -5.16 -2.19 42.56
CA SER A 457 -6.34 -1.29 42.59
C SER A 457 -6.73 -0.66 43.94
N PRO A 458 -7.22 0.60 43.98
CA PRO A 458 -7.77 1.17 45.21
C PRO A 458 -9.14 0.52 45.48
N SER A 459 -9.23 -0.29 46.53
CA SER A 459 -10.50 -0.69 47.13
C SER A 459 -10.64 0.09 48.45
N GLY A 460 -11.49 1.11 48.45
CA GLY A 460 -11.97 1.74 49.69
C GLY A 460 -12.80 0.72 50.48
N GLY A 461 -12.49 0.59 51.77
CA GLY A 461 -13.02 -0.47 52.62
C GLY A 461 -14.54 -0.44 52.81
N SER A 462 -15.15 -1.59 52.59
CA SER A 462 -16.30 -2.07 53.35
C SER A 462 -16.36 -3.59 53.21
N THR A 463 -16.15 -4.29 54.32
CA THR A 463 -16.47 -5.70 54.49
C THR A 463 -17.98 -5.81 54.53
N ASP A 464 -18.59 -6.31 53.45
CA ASP A 464 -19.75 -7.22 53.43
C ASP A 464 -20.40 -7.18 52.05
N SER A 465 -20.14 -8.20 51.24
CA SER A 465 -21.09 -8.85 50.32
C SER A 465 -20.34 -9.77 49.36
N LEU A 466 -20.28 -11.04 49.74
CA LEU A 466 -19.96 -12.14 48.84
C LEU A 466 -21.07 -12.25 47.78
N GLY A 467 -20.70 -12.08 46.50
CA GLY A 467 -21.49 -12.55 45.37
C GLY A 467 -21.93 -11.47 44.38
N ALA A 468 -21.15 -11.30 43.30
CA ALA A 468 -21.65 -11.06 41.94
C ALA A 468 -20.47 -11.04 40.94
N THR A 469 -20.36 -12.13 40.17
CA THR A 469 -19.81 -12.18 38.79
C THR A 469 -18.49 -11.46 38.49
N ARG A 470 -17.36 -12.07 38.90
CA ARG A 470 -16.11 -12.02 38.12
C ARG A 470 -16.25 -12.96 36.93
N SER A 471 -16.63 -12.46 35.76
CA SER A 471 -16.45 -13.19 34.51
C SER A 471 -15.00 -13.08 34.07
N THR A 472 -14.16 -14.02 34.50
CA THR A 472 -12.92 -14.36 33.79
C THR A 472 -13.30 -14.96 32.43
N PRO A 473 -12.91 -14.38 31.29
CA PRO A 473 -12.83 -15.21 30.09
C PRO A 473 -11.57 -16.06 30.27
N SER A 474 -11.76 -17.34 30.57
CA SER A 474 -10.71 -18.34 30.35
C SER A 474 -10.44 -18.38 28.84
N VAL A 475 -9.46 -17.62 28.37
CA VAL A 475 -8.93 -17.77 27.01
C VAL A 475 -8.09 -19.05 27.01
N SER A 476 -8.76 -20.19 26.86
CA SER A 476 -8.13 -21.46 26.57
C SER A 476 -7.56 -21.39 25.15
N GLY A 477 -6.24 -21.19 25.01
CA GLY A 477 -5.59 -21.30 23.71
C GLY A 477 -4.21 -20.70 23.52
N ILE A 478 -3.72 -19.81 24.39
CA ILE A 478 -2.37 -19.23 24.22
C ILE A 478 -1.35 -20.06 25.00
N ASN A 479 -0.59 -20.91 24.31
CA ASN A 479 0.43 -21.77 24.92
C ASN A 479 1.73 -20.96 25.07
N THR A 480 1.79 -20.06 26.07
CA THR A 480 2.75 -18.94 26.10
C THR A 480 4.13 -19.26 26.66
N SER A 481 4.38 -20.50 27.05
CA SER A 481 5.54 -20.92 27.85
C SER A 481 6.92 -20.67 27.22
N ASN A 482 7.03 -20.08 26.02
CA ASN A 482 8.29 -19.87 25.30
C ASN A 482 8.49 -18.46 24.68
N PHE A 483 7.63 -17.45 24.94
CA PHE A 483 7.70 -16.16 24.23
C PHE A 483 8.83 -15.23 24.69
N ALA A 484 8.99 -15.04 26.01
CA ALA A 484 10.04 -14.17 26.55
C ALA A 484 11.44 -14.76 26.36
N SER A 485 11.59 -16.09 26.46
CA SER A 485 12.88 -16.77 26.33
C SER A 485 13.45 -16.76 24.91
N ARG A 486 12.61 -16.69 23.87
CA ARG A 486 13.02 -16.69 22.45
C ARG A 486 13.35 -15.30 21.89
N SER A 487 12.84 -14.24 22.49
CA SER A 487 12.96 -12.86 21.96
C SER A 487 14.16 -12.08 22.52
N GLY A 488 14.71 -12.49 23.67
CA GLY A 488 15.81 -11.78 24.34
C GLY A 488 15.39 -10.46 25.00
N TYR A 489 14.11 -10.09 24.96
CA TYR A 489 13.55 -8.90 25.60
C TYR A 489 12.90 -9.23 26.96
N THR A 490 12.85 -8.23 27.85
CA THR A 490 12.00 -8.33 29.05
C THR A 490 10.52 -8.37 28.66
N CYS A 491 9.66 -8.99 29.48
CA CYS A 491 8.22 -9.05 29.23
C CYS A 491 7.61 -7.65 28.99
N GLN A 492 8.12 -6.65 29.72
CA GLN A 492 7.68 -5.26 29.62
C GLN A 492 8.09 -4.63 28.28
N GLN A 493 9.34 -4.78 27.85
CA GLN A 493 9.79 -4.27 26.55
C GLN A 493 9.08 -4.95 25.38
N LEU A 494 8.90 -6.27 25.47
CA LEU A 494 8.24 -7.06 24.43
C LEU A 494 6.78 -6.63 24.23
N SER A 495 6.07 -6.27 25.32
CA SER A 495 4.69 -5.78 25.23
C SER A 495 4.55 -4.55 24.32
N CYS A 496 5.42 -3.55 24.49
CA CYS A 496 5.40 -2.32 23.71
C CYS A 496 5.81 -2.57 22.25
N LEU A 497 6.81 -3.43 22.03
CA LEU A 497 7.26 -3.79 20.68
C LEU A 497 6.19 -4.55 19.89
N LEU A 498 5.43 -5.43 20.54
CA LEU A 498 4.32 -6.15 19.90
C LEU A 498 3.13 -5.22 19.57
N ILE A 499 2.83 -4.25 20.43
CA ILE A 499 1.86 -3.18 20.11
C ILE A 499 2.32 -2.39 18.88
N GLN A 500 3.62 -2.04 18.83
CA GLN A 500 4.20 -1.33 17.70
C GLN A 500 4.15 -2.14 16.40
N ALA A 501 4.50 -3.43 16.46
CA ALA A 501 4.40 -4.34 15.32
C ALA A 501 2.97 -4.45 14.80
N CYS A 502 2.00 -4.56 15.72
CA CYS A 502 0.59 -4.64 15.37
C CYS A 502 0.11 -3.38 14.66
N GLY A 503 0.44 -2.19 15.19
CA GLY A 503 0.10 -0.91 14.55
C GLY A 503 0.76 -0.74 13.17
N LEU A 504 2.03 -1.16 13.02
CA LEU A 504 2.74 -1.13 11.74
C LEU A 504 2.09 -2.04 10.69
N VAL A 505 1.79 -3.29 11.04
CA VAL A 505 1.16 -4.25 10.13
C VAL A 505 -0.23 -3.79 9.71
N LEU A 506 -1.05 -3.34 10.68
CA LEU A 506 -2.39 -2.83 10.38
C LEU A 506 -2.35 -1.64 9.41
N ALA A 507 -1.34 -0.78 9.49
CA ALA A 507 -1.17 0.37 8.59
C ALA A 507 -0.82 0.00 7.14
N GLN A 508 -0.37 -1.25 6.89
CA GLN A 508 -0.10 -1.74 5.54
C GLN A 508 -1.31 -2.42 4.89
N LEU A 509 -2.42 -2.58 5.60
CA LEU A 509 -3.60 -3.30 5.12
C LEU A 509 -4.63 -2.34 4.46
N PRO A 510 -5.56 -2.86 3.64
CA PRO A 510 -6.64 -2.09 3.05
C PRO A 510 -7.55 -1.40 4.07
N SER A 511 -8.29 -0.38 3.61
CA SER A 511 -9.14 0.45 4.46
C SER A 511 -10.24 -0.31 5.23
N ASP A 512 -10.65 -1.47 4.72
CA ASP A 512 -11.55 -2.40 5.39
C ASP A 512 -11.04 -2.75 6.80
N PHE A 513 -9.75 -3.06 6.95
CA PHE A 513 -9.14 -3.35 8.24
C PHE A 513 -9.12 -2.13 9.17
N HIS A 514 -8.92 -0.92 8.62
CA HIS A 514 -8.90 0.32 9.41
C HIS A 514 -10.28 0.63 9.99
N SER A 515 -11.34 0.45 9.20
CA SER A 515 -12.70 0.64 9.66
C SER A 515 -13.06 -0.31 10.82
N GLN A 516 -12.62 -1.57 10.72
CA GLN A 516 -12.79 -2.57 11.77
C GLN A 516 -11.94 -2.25 13.00
N LEU A 517 -10.72 -1.72 12.82
CA LEU A 517 -9.86 -1.28 13.93
C LEU A 517 -10.53 -0.16 14.72
N TYR A 518 -11.06 0.86 14.05
CA TYR A 518 -11.75 1.96 14.72
C TYR A 518 -12.98 1.47 15.49
N LEU A 519 -13.76 0.58 14.87
CA LEU A 519 -14.94 0.00 15.48
C LEU A 519 -14.59 -0.81 16.75
N GLU A 520 -13.61 -1.71 16.63
CA GLU A 520 -13.22 -2.62 17.70
C GLU A 520 -12.55 -1.90 18.87
N THR A 521 -11.66 -0.95 18.58
CA THR A 521 -11.02 -0.12 19.60
C THR A 521 -12.03 0.76 20.34
N THR A 522 -12.99 1.34 19.62
CA THR A 522 -14.09 2.10 20.22
C THR A 522 -15.00 1.22 21.07
N ARG A 523 -15.30 -0.02 20.63
CA ARG A 523 -16.05 -1.01 21.40
C ARG A 523 -15.35 -1.28 22.74
N ILE A 524 -14.05 -1.55 22.74
CA ILE A 524 -13.28 -1.82 23.97
C ILE A 524 -13.29 -0.62 24.93
N ILE A 525 -13.19 0.59 24.39
CA ILE A 525 -13.28 1.81 25.20
C ILE A 525 -14.67 1.91 25.83
N LYS A 526 -15.75 1.80 25.05
CA LYS A 526 -17.13 1.93 25.55
C LYS A 526 -17.59 0.80 26.45
N GLU A 527 -17.09 -0.42 26.23
CA GLU A 527 -17.49 -1.60 26.98
C GLU A 527 -16.73 -1.77 28.29
N ASN A 528 -15.72 -0.93 28.56
CA ASN A 528 -14.93 -1.01 29.76
C ASN A 528 -15.78 -0.79 31.02
N TRP A 529 -15.51 -1.58 32.05
CA TRP A 529 -16.36 -1.76 33.22
C TRP A 529 -16.59 -0.47 34.01
N TRP A 530 -15.59 0.41 34.12
CA TRP A 530 -15.70 1.66 34.89
C TRP A 530 -16.39 2.80 34.12
N LEU A 531 -16.70 2.63 32.82
CA LEU A 531 -17.57 3.55 32.07
C LEU A 531 -19.05 3.15 32.10
N LYS A 532 -19.35 1.90 32.48
CA LYS A 532 -20.71 1.35 32.56
C LYS A 532 -21.28 1.31 33.98
N ASP A 533 -20.42 1.21 34.99
CA ASP A 533 -20.82 1.09 36.39
C ASP A 533 -21.04 2.49 37.02
N GLY A 534 -22.29 2.96 37.00
CA GLY A 534 -22.70 4.25 37.58
C GLY A 534 -22.68 4.31 39.10
N THR A 535 -22.24 3.25 39.80
CA THR A 535 -22.19 3.18 41.26
C THR A 535 -20.84 3.61 41.86
N ARG A 536 -19.86 3.94 41.02
CA ARG A 536 -18.48 4.24 41.43
C ARG A 536 -18.26 5.68 41.82
N SER A 537 -17.31 5.89 42.73
CA SER A 537 -16.89 7.23 43.13
C SER A 537 -16.09 7.91 42.02
N LEU A 538 -16.19 9.24 41.94
CA LEU A 538 -15.45 10.05 40.96
C LEU A 538 -13.93 9.80 41.02
N GLY A 539 -13.38 9.65 42.23
CA GLY A 539 -11.95 9.39 42.43
C GLY A 539 -11.46 8.02 41.92
N GLU A 540 -12.31 6.99 41.93
CA GLU A 540 -11.98 5.69 41.33
C GLU A 540 -11.92 5.78 39.81
N ILE A 541 -12.85 6.53 39.21
CA ILE A 541 -12.89 6.78 37.76
C ILE A 541 -11.67 7.59 37.33
N ASP A 542 -11.34 8.67 38.04
CA ASP A 542 -10.17 9.50 37.72
C ASP A 542 -8.85 8.73 37.86
N SER A 543 -8.73 7.86 38.85
CA SER A 543 -7.56 6.98 39.01
C SER A 543 -7.44 5.98 37.85
N ALA A 544 -8.55 5.35 37.44
CA ALA A 544 -8.58 4.41 36.33
C ALA A 544 -8.24 5.10 34.99
N VAL A 545 -8.75 6.31 34.77
CA VAL A 545 -8.39 7.17 33.64
C VAL A 545 -6.90 7.52 33.69
N GLY A 546 -6.39 7.92 34.85
CA GLY A 546 -4.97 8.23 35.05
C GLY A 546 -4.06 7.11 34.58
N TYR A 547 -4.32 5.87 35.00
CA TYR A 547 -3.57 4.69 34.54
C TYR A 547 -3.76 4.40 33.05
N ALA A 548 -4.96 4.59 32.50
CA ALA A 548 -5.23 4.39 31.08
C ALA A 548 -4.53 5.40 30.17
N LEU A 549 -4.21 6.58 30.68
CA LEU A 549 -3.53 7.65 29.95
C LEU A 549 -2.01 7.67 30.14
N LEU A 550 -1.46 6.76 30.96
CA LEU A 550 -0.01 6.65 31.15
C LEU A 550 0.71 6.35 29.84
N ASP A 551 1.99 6.73 29.82
CA ASP A 551 2.90 6.26 28.79
C ASP A 551 2.95 4.73 28.80
N PRO A 552 2.78 4.05 27.64
CA PRO A 552 2.70 2.60 27.60
C PRO A 552 3.99 1.91 28.05
N THR A 553 5.16 2.56 27.90
CA THR A 553 6.43 2.00 28.38
C THR A 553 6.53 2.06 29.90
N TRP A 554 6.07 3.15 30.52
CA TRP A 554 6.01 3.29 31.98
C TRP A 554 4.94 2.39 32.56
N ALA A 555 3.76 2.35 31.94
CA ALA A 555 2.68 1.46 32.36
C ALA A 555 3.08 -0.02 32.28
N ALA A 556 3.90 -0.38 31.28
CA ALA A 556 4.46 -1.71 31.17
C ALA A 556 5.51 -1.96 32.27
N GLN A 557 6.43 -1.03 32.52
CA GLN A 557 7.46 -1.17 33.57
C GLN A 557 6.84 -1.34 34.96
N ASP A 558 5.81 -0.55 35.28
CA ASP A 558 5.17 -0.54 36.59
C ASP A 558 4.03 -1.56 36.72
N ASN A 559 3.78 -2.37 35.68
CA ASN A 559 2.64 -3.31 35.60
C ASN A 559 1.27 -2.65 35.86
N THR A 560 1.11 -1.41 35.42
CA THR A 560 -0.13 -0.63 35.50
C THR A 560 -0.85 -0.54 34.15
N SER A 561 -0.38 -1.26 33.14
CA SER A 561 -1.00 -1.36 31.81
C SER A 561 -2.48 -1.74 31.90
N THR A 562 -3.31 -1.01 31.15
CA THR A 562 -4.76 -1.25 31.04
C THR A 562 -5.14 -1.54 29.59
N ALA A 563 -6.27 -2.20 29.41
CA ALA A 563 -6.83 -2.47 28.08
C ALA A 563 -6.98 -1.18 27.24
N ILE A 564 -7.45 -0.09 27.85
CA ILE A 564 -7.63 1.20 27.17
C ILE A 564 -6.26 1.81 26.82
N GLY A 565 -5.30 1.80 27.75
CA GLY A 565 -3.94 2.30 27.48
C GLY A 565 -3.26 1.57 26.32
N ASN A 566 -3.39 0.24 26.26
CA ASN A 566 -2.83 -0.57 25.18
C ASN A 566 -3.52 -0.29 23.83
N VAL A 567 -4.84 -0.11 23.82
CA VAL A 567 -5.60 0.26 22.61
C VAL A 567 -5.22 1.67 22.12
N VAL A 568 -5.06 2.64 23.02
CA VAL A 568 -4.61 3.98 22.67
C VAL A 568 -3.19 3.94 22.07
N ALA A 569 -2.27 3.17 22.69
CA ALA A 569 -0.92 2.98 22.16
C ALA A 569 -0.93 2.29 20.78
N LEU A 570 -1.81 1.32 20.56
CA LEU A 570 -2.02 0.69 19.25
C LEU A 570 -2.47 1.71 18.21
N LEU A 571 -3.47 2.54 18.52
CA LEU A 571 -3.95 3.57 17.61
C LEU A 571 -2.85 4.58 17.28
N HIS A 572 -2.05 4.99 18.26
CA HIS A 572 -0.90 5.88 18.01
C HIS A 572 0.15 5.25 17.10
N SER A 573 0.53 3.99 17.36
CA SER A 573 1.45 3.26 16.50
C SER A 573 0.88 3.05 15.09
N PHE A 574 -0.43 2.89 14.96
CA PHE A 574 -1.09 2.77 13.67
C PHE A 574 -1.05 4.11 12.92
N PHE A 575 -1.47 5.21 13.55
CA PHE A 575 -1.49 6.54 12.93
C PHE A 575 -0.10 7.08 12.57
N SER A 576 0.94 6.73 13.32
CA SER A 576 2.32 7.14 13.00
C SER A 576 2.74 6.57 11.65
N ASN A 577 2.27 5.37 11.31
CA ASN A 577 2.59 4.66 10.07
C ASN A 577 1.63 4.93 8.91
N LEU A 578 0.52 5.64 9.14
CA LEU A 578 -0.40 6.02 8.06
C LEU A 578 0.16 7.14 7.17
N PRO A 579 -0.08 7.08 5.84
CA PRO A 579 0.12 8.23 4.97
C PRO A 579 -0.89 9.34 5.30
N GLN A 580 -0.52 10.59 5.02
CA GLN A 580 -1.33 11.77 5.37
C GLN A 580 -2.76 11.71 4.82
N GLU A 581 -2.94 11.17 3.61
CA GLU A 581 -4.26 10.99 2.98
C GLU A 581 -5.20 10.06 3.76
N TRP A 582 -4.67 9.11 4.53
CA TRP A 582 -5.50 8.18 5.33
C TRP A 582 -5.77 8.70 6.74
N LEU A 583 -5.02 9.70 7.21
CA LEU A 583 -5.27 10.32 8.51
C LEU A 583 -6.64 11.00 8.61
N GLU A 584 -7.23 11.40 7.48
CA GLU A 584 -8.60 11.95 7.47
C GLU A 584 -9.63 10.96 8.03
N GLY A 585 -9.48 9.67 7.73
CA GLY A 585 -10.39 8.61 8.16
C GLY A 585 -10.41 8.39 9.68
N THR A 586 -9.37 8.81 10.41
CA THR A 586 -9.26 8.63 11.87
C THR A 586 -10.36 9.36 12.65
N ASN A 587 -10.94 10.42 12.08
CA ASN A 587 -12.07 11.16 12.66
C ASN A 587 -13.32 10.30 12.89
N VAL A 588 -13.42 9.13 12.23
CA VAL A 588 -14.48 8.14 12.48
C VAL A 588 -14.50 7.71 13.95
N ILE A 589 -13.34 7.62 14.62
CA ILE A 589 -13.26 7.25 16.04
C ILE A 589 -14.05 8.25 16.90
N ILE A 590 -13.89 9.55 16.68
CA ILE A 590 -14.64 10.56 17.44
C ILE A 590 -16.14 10.42 17.22
N LYS A 591 -16.58 10.15 15.98
CA LYS A 591 -18.00 9.91 15.69
C LYS A 591 -18.51 8.66 16.40
N GLN A 592 -17.73 7.58 16.40
CA GLN A 592 -18.09 6.31 17.05
C GLN A 592 -18.05 6.41 18.58
N LEU A 593 -17.22 7.28 19.17
CA LEU A 593 -17.17 7.50 20.61
C LEU A 593 -18.40 8.24 21.14
N ARG A 594 -19.10 9.02 20.31
CA ARG A 594 -20.31 9.75 20.72
C ARG A 594 -21.46 8.82 21.16
N PRO A 595 -22.36 9.28 22.05
CA PRO A 595 -22.29 10.56 22.77
C PRO A 595 -21.16 10.58 23.81
N VAL A 596 -20.42 11.70 23.90
CA VAL A 596 -19.36 11.89 24.90
C VAL A 596 -19.95 12.71 26.05
N THR A 597 -20.18 12.06 27.19
CA THR A 597 -20.90 12.67 28.34
C THR A 597 -20.06 12.79 29.60
N SER A 598 -18.79 12.37 29.60
CA SER A 598 -17.92 12.38 30.78
C SER A 598 -16.54 12.95 30.47
N VAL A 599 -15.90 13.55 31.48
CA VAL A 599 -14.51 14.05 31.39
C VAL A 599 -13.54 12.91 31.08
N ALA A 600 -13.78 11.73 31.64
CA ALA A 600 -12.97 10.55 31.36
C ALA A 600 -12.91 10.21 29.85
N LEU A 601 -14.08 10.14 29.20
CA LEU A 601 -14.17 9.82 27.78
C LEU A 601 -13.65 10.98 26.91
N LEU A 602 -13.83 12.22 27.36
CA LEU A 602 -13.24 13.41 26.76
C LEU A 602 -11.70 13.34 26.77
N ARG A 603 -11.07 13.05 27.92
CA ARG A 603 -9.61 12.91 28.02
C ARG A 603 -9.08 11.77 27.15
N ILE A 604 -9.79 10.64 27.07
CA ILE A 604 -9.43 9.53 26.17
C ILE A 604 -9.47 10.00 24.70
N ALA A 605 -10.53 10.70 24.28
CA ALA A 605 -10.65 11.19 22.92
C ALA A 605 -9.54 12.20 22.55
N PHE A 606 -9.23 13.13 23.47
CA PHE A 606 -8.09 14.04 23.33
C PHE A 606 -6.75 13.31 23.31
N ARG A 607 -6.60 12.24 24.10
CA ARG A 607 -5.39 11.39 24.09
C ARG A 607 -5.21 10.66 22.77
N ILE A 608 -6.28 10.16 22.15
CA ILE A 608 -6.23 9.46 20.86
C ILE A 608 -5.85 10.44 19.74
N MET A 609 -6.59 11.55 19.61
CA MET A 609 -6.48 12.42 18.43
C MET A 609 -5.50 13.58 18.59
N GLY A 610 -5.27 14.06 19.82
CA GLY A 610 -4.44 15.23 20.09
C GLY A 610 -3.01 15.11 19.54
N PRO A 611 -2.33 13.96 19.68
CA PRO A 611 -0.99 13.76 19.11
C PRO A 611 -0.91 13.81 17.58
N LEU A 612 -2.04 13.75 16.86
CA LEU A 612 -2.06 13.90 15.40
C LEU A 612 -1.94 15.36 14.97
N LEU A 613 -2.41 16.30 15.78
CA LEU A 613 -2.46 17.71 15.40
C LEU A 613 -1.07 18.27 15.03
N PRO A 614 0.02 18.00 15.76
CA PRO A 614 1.37 18.39 15.32
C PRO A 614 1.77 17.83 13.95
N LYS A 615 1.48 16.54 13.68
CA LYS A 615 1.76 15.88 12.39
C LYS A 615 0.93 16.50 11.24
N LEU A 616 -0.21 17.10 11.57
CA LEU A 616 -1.13 17.74 10.62
C LEU A 616 -0.88 19.24 10.44
N ALA A 617 0.12 19.84 11.11
CA ALA A 617 0.37 21.29 11.00
C ALA A 617 0.63 21.75 9.55
N ASN A 618 1.26 20.91 8.73
CA ASN A 618 1.48 21.19 7.30
C ASN A 618 0.26 20.86 6.42
N ALA A 619 -0.79 20.28 7.02
CA ALA A 619 -2.02 19.81 6.39
C ALA A 619 -3.23 20.61 6.92
N HIS A 620 -3.20 21.92 6.73
CA HIS A 620 -4.07 22.90 7.41
C HIS A 620 -5.56 22.54 7.46
N ALA A 621 -6.13 22.10 6.33
CA ALA A 621 -7.54 21.70 6.28
C ALA A 621 -7.86 20.52 7.22
N LEU A 622 -6.97 19.52 7.26
CA LEU A 622 -7.12 18.34 8.10
C LEU A 622 -6.82 18.64 9.58
N PHE A 623 -5.88 19.54 9.86
CA PHE A 623 -5.65 20.08 11.20
C PHE A 623 -6.94 20.73 11.74
N ASN A 624 -7.50 21.69 10.99
CA ASN A 624 -8.70 22.42 11.37
C ASN A 624 -9.90 21.48 11.59
N LYS A 625 -10.07 20.48 10.71
CA LYS A 625 -11.12 19.47 10.85
C LYS A 625 -10.96 18.65 12.12
N THR A 626 -9.74 18.22 12.43
CA THR A 626 -9.44 17.41 13.62
C THR A 626 -9.61 18.21 14.91
N LEU A 627 -9.10 19.46 14.94
CA LEU A 627 -9.28 20.37 16.08
C LEU A 627 -10.76 20.71 16.29
N SER A 628 -11.50 20.99 15.21
CA SER A 628 -12.95 21.23 15.29
C SER A 628 -13.70 20.04 15.86
N SER A 629 -13.28 18.81 15.54
CA SER A 629 -13.87 17.58 16.07
C SER A 629 -13.65 17.46 17.59
N LEU A 630 -12.43 17.76 18.05
CA LEU A 630 -12.07 17.79 19.47
C LEU A 630 -12.80 18.91 20.25
N LEU A 631 -12.89 20.11 19.67
CA LEU A 631 -13.66 21.21 20.26
C LEU A 631 -15.15 20.88 20.35
N SER A 632 -15.70 20.18 19.34
CA SER A 632 -17.11 19.78 19.37
C SER A 632 -17.42 18.79 20.49
N ILE A 633 -16.54 17.82 20.79
CA ILE A 633 -16.77 16.91 21.93
C ILE A 633 -16.54 17.58 23.28
N LEU A 634 -15.71 18.63 23.35
CA LEU A 634 -15.63 19.48 24.53
C LEU A 634 -16.97 20.19 24.78
N VAL A 635 -17.60 20.70 23.72
CA VAL A 635 -18.95 21.28 23.76
C VAL A 635 -20.03 20.24 24.10
N ASP A 636 -19.90 18.98 23.65
CA ASP A 636 -20.84 17.92 24.03
C ASP A 636 -20.89 17.71 25.57
N VAL A 637 -19.74 17.85 26.27
CA VAL A 637 -19.63 17.67 27.73
C VAL A 637 -19.96 18.95 28.51
N PHE A 638 -19.45 20.11 28.06
CA PHE A 638 -19.49 21.39 28.79
C PHE A 638 -20.29 22.49 28.08
N GLY A 639 -21.14 22.12 27.12
CA GLY A 639 -21.99 23.06 26.39
C GLY A 639 -23.10 23.66 27.26
N LYS A 640 -23.62 24.82 26.85
CA LYS A 640 -24.78 25.47 27.50
C LYS A 640 -26.03 24.58 27.57
N ASN A 641 -26.14 23.62 26.65
CA ASN A 641 -27.24 22.66 26.53
C ASN A 641 -26.84 21.22 26.90
N SER A 642 -25.74 21.02 27.66
CA SER A 642 -25.28 19.68 28.01
C SER A 642 -26.32 18.95 28.88
N GLN A 643 -26.56 17.66 28.58
CA GLN A 643 -27.51 16.81 29.32
C GLN A 643 -26.85 16.08 30.50
N THR A 644 -25.71 16.58 31.01
CA THR A 644 -24.96 15.95 32.09
C THR A 644 -25.68 16.15 33.43
N THR A 645 -26.06 15.05 34.08
CA THR A 645 -26.83 15.04 35.34
C THR A 645 -26.02 15.49 36.57
N ILE A 646 -24.68 15.58 36.44
CA ILE A 646 -23.75 15.99 37.49
C ILE A 646 -22.99 17.22 36.99
N ALA A 647 -22.96 18.28 37.81
CA ALA A 647 -22.15 19.47 37.53
C ALA A 647 -20.66 19.10 37.65
N VAL A 648 -19.97 19.02 36.51
CA VAL A 648 -18.52 18.82 36.43
C VAL A 648 -17.82 20.17 36.60
N ASP A 649 -16.80 20.23 37.46
CA ASP A 649 -16.05 21.43 37.77
C ASP A 649 -15.00 21.76 36.70
N ALA A 650 -14.75 23.05 36.49
CA ALA A 650 -13.80 23.57 35.52
C ALA A 650 -12.34 23.17 35.83
N SER A 651 -12.01 22.90 37.08
CA SER A 651 -10.69 22.43 37.53
C SER A 651 -10.31 21.08 36.96
N ASP A 652 -11.31 20.26 36.57
CA ASP A 652 -11.08 18.89 36.13
C ASP A 652 -10.52 18.79 34.71
N ILE A 653 -10.43 19.91 33.97
CA ILE A 653 -9.95 19.91 32.58
C ILE A 653 -8.75 20.82 32.33
N ALA A 654 -8.01 21.19 33.38
CA ALA A 654 -6.82 22.03 33.26
C ALA A 654 -5.82 21.48 32.23
N ASP A 655 -5.64 20.16 32.18
CA ASP A 655 -4.81 19.45 31.21
C ASP A 655 -5.27 19.64 29.75
N ILE A 656 -6.57 19.63 29.51
CA ILE A 656 -7.16 19.86 28.18
C ILE A 656 -7.04 21.34 27.77
N ILE A 657 -7.25 22.26 28.71
CA ILE A 657 -7.10 23.70 28.45
C ILE A 657 -5.63 24.02 28.10
N ASP A 658 -4.67 23.50 28.87
CA ASP A 658 -3.24 23.64 28.59
C ASP A 658 -2.88 23.07 27.21
N PHE A 659 -3.43 21.90 26.86
CA PHE A 659 -3.25 21.31 25.54
C PHE A 659 -3.78 22.20 24.41
N LEU A 660 -4.98 22.76 24.55
CA LEU A 660 -5.57 23.66 23.54
C LEU A 660 -4.71 24.92 23.36
N HIS A 661 -4.22 25.49 24.45
CA HIS A 661 -3.28 26.61 24.42
C HIS A 661 -2.01 26.25 23.64
N HIS A 662 -1.44 25.07 23.88
CA HIS A 662 -0.25 24.60 23.20
C HIS A 662 -0.47 24.36 21.70
N VAL A 663 -1.52 23.63 21.32
CA VAL A 663 -1.70 23.17 19.94
C VAL A 663 -2.09 24.30 18.99
N VAL A 664 -2.84 25.29 19.47
CA VAL A 664 -3.25 26.48 18.70
C VAL A 664 -2.04 27.36 18.36
N HIS A 665 -1.09 27.48 19.28
CA HIS A 665 0.15 28.22 19.06
C HIS A 665 1.18 27.42 18.24
N TYR A 666 1.15 26.08 18.34
CA TYR A 666 2.02 25.19 17.57
C TYR A 666 1.77 25.31 16.06
N GLU A 667 0.50 25.27 15.64
CA GLU A 667 0.13 25.34 14.23
C GLU A 667 0.57 26.65 13.57
N GLY A 668 0.39 27.79 14.26
CA GLY A 668 0.76 29.10 13.73
C GLY A 668 2.26 29.29 13.47
N GLN A 669 3.10 28.45 14.08
CA GLN A 669 4.55 28.48 13.91
C GLN A 669 5.10 27.35 13.01
N GLY A 670 4.39 26.22 12.88
CA GLY A 670 4.88 25.04 12.16
C GLY A 670 6.06 24.34 12.85
N GLY A 671 6.19 24.49 14.18
CA GLY A 671 7.33 23.99 14.96
C GLY A 671 7.18 24.21 16.47
N PRO A 672 8.23 23.98 17.28
CA PRO A 672 8.16 24.08 18.74
C PRO A 672 7.71 25.48 19.20
N VAL A 673 6.66 25.52 20.03
CA VAL A 673 6.06 26.76 20.54
C VAL A 673 7.08 27.58 21.32
N GLN A 674 7.27 28.83 20.92
CA GLN A 674 8.05 29.85 21.60
C GLN A 674 7.12 30.89 22.24
N ALA A 675 7.65 31.68 23.18
CA ALA A 675 6.88 32.75 23.81
C ALA A 675 6.40 33.84 22.82
N SER A 676 7.05 33.94 21.65
CA SER A 676 6.69 34.86 20.56
C SER A 676 5.76 34.26 19.50
N SER A 677 5.37 32.99 19.65
CA SER A 677 4.54 32.29 18.67
C SER A 677 3.17 32.92 18.58
N LYS A 678 2.73 33.19 17.35
CA LYS A 678 1.38 33.72 17.08
C LYS A 678 0.53 32.64 16.45
N PRO A 679 -0.67 32.37 16.99
CA PRO A 679 -1.59 31.41 16.39
C PRO A 679 -2.21 31.98 15.11
N ARG A 680 -2.72 31.12 14.23
CA ARG A 680 -3.43 31.57 13.02
C ARG A 680 -4.81 32.13 13.34
N PRO A 681 -5.26 33.17 12.61
CA PRO A 681 -6.59 33.77 12.82
C PRO A 681 -7.75 32.79 12.66
N ASP A 682 -7.69 31.87 11.70
CA ASP A 682 -8.77 30.94 11.42
C ASP A 682 -8.85 29.79 12.43
N VAL A 683 -7.71 29.37 12.99
CA VAL A 683 -7.64 28.45 14.14
C VAL A 683 -8.23 29.13 15.39
N LEU A 684 -7.89 30.38 15.65
CA LEU A 684 -8.50 31.16 16.74
C LEU A 684 -10.02 31.33 16.53
N ALA A 685 -10.47 31.51 15.29
CA ALA A 685 -11.90 31.59 14.98
C ALA A 685 -12.63 30.27 15.29
N LEU A 686 -12.00 29.11 15.11
CA LEU A 686 -12.56 27.81 15.52
C LEU A 686 -12.75 27.75 17.05
N VAL A 687 -11.72 28.15 17.80
CA VAL A 687 -11.77 28.19 19.27
C VAL A 687 -12.83 29.18 19.75
N GLY A 688 -12.92 30.36 19.14
CA GLY A 688 -13.93 31.37 19.46
C GLY A 688 -15.36 30.85 19.31
N ARG A 689 -15.67 30.20 18.17
CA ARG A 689 -16.99 29.58 17.94
C ARG A 689 -17.32 28.49 18.95
N ALA A 690 -16.34 27.66 19.31
CA ALA A 690 -16.53 26.64 20.34
C ALA A 690 -16.77 27.27 21.71
N SER A 691 -15.99 28.28 22.08
CA SER A 691 -16.06 29.03 23.34
C SER A 691 -17.45 29.66 23.56
N GLU A 692 -18.07 30.22 22.51
CA GLU A 692 -19.44 30.75 22.58
C GLU A 692 -20.51 29.71 22.92
N SER A 693 -20.24 28.43 22.65
CA SER A 693 -21.16 27.32 22.91
C SER A 693 -20.97 26.69 24.30
N LEU A 694 -19.87 27.01 24.99
CA LEU A 694 -19.53 26.48 26.31
C LEU A 694 -20.24 27.24 27.44
N ARG A 695 -20.38 26.59 28.61
CA ARG A 695 -20.84 27.25 29.84
C ARG A 695 -19.84 28.33 30.29
N PRO A 696 -20.30 29.37 31.02
CA PRO A 696 -19.45 30.52 31.40
C PRO A 696 -18.21 30.18 32.24
N ASP A 697 -18.30 29.16 33.09
CA ASP A 697 -17.22 28.64 33.93
C ASP A 697 -16.04 28.10 33.11
N ILE A 698 -16.31 27.48 31.96
CA ILE A 698 -15.28 26.99 31.03
C ILE A 698 -14.88 28.08 30.03
N GLN A 699 -15.82 28.90 29.58
CA GLN A 699 -15.58 29.98 28.62
C GLN A 699 -14.46 30.93 29.08
N HIS A 700 -14.43 31.25 30.38
CA HIS A 700 -13.39 32.09 30.97
C HIS A 700 -11.98 31.50 30.82
N LEU A 701 -11.84 30.17 30.85
CA LEU A 701 -10.54 29.49 30.73
C LEU A 701 -9.92 29.62 29.33
N LEU A 702 -10.76 29.80 28.30
CA LEU A 702 -10.32 30.00 26.91
C LEU A 702 -10.22 31.48 26.51
N SER A 703 -10.45 32.41 27.44
CA SER A 703 -10.46 33.86 27.16
C SER A 703 -9.14 34.40 26.59
N HIS A 704 -8.03 33.71 26.87
CA HIS A 704 -6.70 34.02 26.37
C HIS A 704 -6.45 33.57 24.90
N LEU A 705 -7.34 32.76 24.31
CA LEU A 705 -7.34 32.37 22.89
C LEU A 705 -8.37 33.20 22.12
N ASN A 706 -8.14 34.50 22.07
CA ASN A 706 -9.05 35.47 21.45
C ASN A 706 -8.89 35.47 19.91
N PRO A 707 -9.99 35.55 19.12
CA PRO A 707 -9.95 35.77 17.68
C PRO A 707 -9.01 36.90 17.21
N ASP A 708 -8.78 37.93 18.03
CA ASP A 708 -7.73 38.93 17.79
C ASP A 708 -6.35 38.37 18.16
N VAL A 709 -5.55 38.09 17.12
CA VAL A 709 -4.17 37.57 17.19
C VAL A 709 -3.26 38.39 18.10
N ASN A 710 -3.48 39.71 18.22
CA ASN A 710 -2.62 40.56 19.05
C ASN A 710 -2.97 40.52 20.55
N SER A 711 -4.16 40.03 20.87
CA SER A 711 -4.65 39.86 22.24
C SER A 711 -4.57 38.41 22.73
N SER A 712 -4.37 37.47 21.80
CA SER A 712 -4.09 36.07 22.12
C SER A 712 -2.72 35.90 22.77
N VAL A 713 -2.68 35.26 23.94
CA VAL A 713 -1.44 35.07 24.71
C VAL A 713 -1.23 33.59 24.98
N TYR A 714 0.00 33.13 24.79
CA TYR A 714 0.44 31.82 25.28
C TYR A 714 0.56 31.85 26.81
N ALA A 715 -0.52 31.50 27.50
CA ALA A 715 -0.58 31.42 28.95
C ALA A 715 -0.28 29.98 29.41
N ALA A 716 0.96 29.52 29.31
CA ALA A 716 1.35 28.26 29.93
C ALA A 716 1.83 28.49 31.37
N SER A 717 1.10 27.98 32.35
CA SER A 717 1.55 27.91 33.74
C SER A 717 2.53 26.75 33.95
N HIS A 718 3.83 27.07 33.99
CA HIS A 718 4.94 26.23 34.46
C HIS A 718 5.24 24.87 33.76
N PRO A 719 6.52 24.48 33.60
CA PRO A 719 6.93 23.33 32.80
C PRO A 719 6.84 21.96 33.54
N LYS A 720 5.90 21.77 34.48
CA LYS A 720 5.91 20.57 35.36
C LYS A 720 4.71 19.62 35.30
N PHE A 721 3.66 19.90 34.52
CA PHE A 721 2.59 18.91 34.27
C PHE A 721 2.66 18.41 32.82
N PHE A 722 3.60 17.50 32.59
CA PHE A 722 4.07 17.10 31.26
C PHE A 722 3.57 15.69 30.88
N LEU A 723 2.29 15.35 31.09
CA LEU A 723 1.74 14.05 30.64
C LEU A 723 1.37 14.04 29.15
N PHE A 724 0.98 15.18 28.59
CA PHE A 724 0.69 15.33 27.15
C PHE A 724 1.92 15.79 26.34
N ALA A 725 2.73 16.70 26.87
CA ALA A 725 3.88 17.27 26.15
C ALA A 725 5.14 16.37 26.16
N SER A 726 5.35 15.52 27.18
CA SER A 726 6.45 14.54 27.15
C SER A 726 6.25 13.51 26.04
N PHE A 727 4.99 13.25 25.69
CA PHE A 727 4.63 12.30 24.65
C PHE A 727 4.74 12.90 23.25
N ILE A 728 4.50 14.21 23.06
CA ILE A 728 4.85 14.90 21.81
C ILE A 728 6.36 14.85 21.57
N SER A 729 7.18 14.99 22.63
CA SER A 729 8.64 14.82 22.53
C SER A 729 9.06 13.36 22.31
N ALA A 730 8.32 12.37 22.84
CA ALA A 730 8.56 10.95 22.59
C ALA A 730 8.15 10.52 21.17
N LEU A 731 7.09 11.11 20.61
CA LEU A 731 6.67 10.96 19.21
C LEU A 731 7.67 11.60 18.24
N GLN A 732 8.27 12.75 18.59
CA GLN A 732 9.41 13.31 17.85
C GLN A 732 10.64 12.40 17.88
N HIS A 733 10.83 11.64 18.97
CA HIS A 733 11.90 10.65 19.07
C HIS A 733 11.60 9.39 18.23
N LEU A 734 10.32 9.01 18.05
CA LEU A 734 9.88 7.96 17.12
C LEU A 734 10.04 8.39 15.64
N ASP A 735 9.72 9.64 15.29
CA ASP A 735 9.98 10.22 13.96
C ASP A 735 11.50 10.31 13.65
N SER A 736 12.35 10.44 14.67
CA SER A 736 13.81 10.45 14.49
C SER A 736 14.42 9.07 14.21
N VAL A 737 13.68 7.98 14.47
CA VAL A 737 14.10 6.61 14.19
C VAL A 737 13.62 6.15 12.80
N PHE A 738 12.56 6.75 12.25
CA PHE A 738 12.11 6.54 10.87
C PHE A 738 11.46 7.81 10.28
N PRO A 739 12.08 8.48 9.28
CA PRO A 739 11.42 9.56 8.55
C PRO A 739 10.24 9.00 7.73
N PRO A 740 9.17 9.78 7.51
CA PRO A 740 8.02 9.34 6.73
C PRO A 740 8.43 9.12 5.27
N LYS A 741 8.03 7.95 4.76
CA LYS A 741 8.18 7.41 3.38
C LYS A 741 9.62 7.10 2.93
N LEU A 742 9.86 5.81 2.70
CA LEU A 742 10.48 5.37 1.45
C LEU A 742 9.67 5.97 0.29
N SER A 743 9.98 7.20 -0.11
CA SER A 743 9.69 7.63 -1.47
C SER A 743 10.62 6.85 -2.39
N THR A 744 10.04 6.37 -3.49
CA THR A 744 10.79 5.85 -4.62
C THR A 744 11.91 6.84 -4.97
N SER A 745 13.06 6.30 -5.36
CA SER A 745 14.30 7.03 -5.64
C SER A 745 14.18 8.15 -6.69
N HIS A 746 13.03 8.35 -7.32
CA HIS A 746 12.81 9.42 -8.30
C HIS A 746 12.58 10.82 -7.72
N GLU A 747 12.19 10.97 -6.44
CA GLU A 747 11.84 12.28 -5.89
C GLU A 747 13.04 13.05 -5.29
N ARG A 748 14.11 12.35 -4.91
CA ARG A 748 15.29 12.97 -4.27
C ARG A 748 16.23 13.67 -5.25
N ASP A 749 16.23 13.28 -6.52
CA ASP A 749 17.08 13.92 -7.54
C ASP A 749 16.47 15.22 -8.12
N PHE A 750 15.17 15.45 -7.92
CA PHE A 750 14.51 16.68 -8.34
C PHE A 750 14.76 17.86 -7.37
N ILE A 751 15.00 17.57 -6.09
CA ILE A 751 15.14 18.61 -5.06
C ILE A 751 16.58 19.13 -4.96
N LYS A 752 17.60 18.32 -5.28
CA LYS A 752 19.01 18.78 -5.21
C LYS A 752 19.47 19.64 -6.38
N ASN A 753 18.78 19.61 -7.53
CA ASN A 753 19.16 20.39 -8.72
C ASN A 753 18.29 21.66 -8.93
N GLY A 754 17.40 21.99 -7.99
CA GLY A 754 16.43 23.08 -8.12
C GLY A 754 16.79 24.41 -7.43
N GLU A 755 17.92 24.49 -6.71
CA GLU A 755 18.27 25.67 -5.90
C GLU A 755 18.99 26.80 -6.66
N SER A 756 19.13 26.73 -7.99
CA SER A 756 19.94 27.72 -8.73
C SER A 756 19.36 28.26 -10.05
N ALA A 757 18.03 28.27 -10.25
CA ALA A 757 17.45 28.85 -11.47
C ALA A 757 16.31 29.85 -11.22
N SER A 758 16.43 31.03 -11.85
CA SER A 758 15.52 32.18 -11.73
C SER A 758 14.12 31.94 -12.32
N GLY A 759 13.12 32.64 -11.77
CA GLY A 759 11.68 32.41 -11.97
C GLY A 759 11.12 32.54 -13.40
N SER A 760 11.93 32.80 -14.42
CA SER A 760 11.48 32.83 -15.83
C SER A 760 11.59 31.47 -16.55
N GLU A 761 12.41 30.53 -16.07
CA GLU A 761 12.56 29.21 -16.70
C GLU A 761 11.52 28.17 -16.20
N ARG A 762 10.92 28.41 -15.02
CA ARG A 762 9.87 27.54 -14.46
C ARG A 762 8.62 27.40 -15.34
N LYS A 763 8.27 28.41 -16.12
CA LYS A 763 7.06 28.37 -16.98
C LYS A 763 7.26 27.58 -18.29
N LYS A 764 8.50 27.41 -18.77
CA LYS A 764 8.76 26.65 -20.02
C LYS A 764 8.96 25.15 -19.79
N ALA A 765 9.38 24.72 -18.60
CA ALA A 765 9.57 23.30 -18.27
C ALA A 765 8.24 22.57 -17.96
N ILE A 766 7.22 23.29 -17.49
CA ILE A 766 5.91 22.70 -17.14
C ILE A 766 5.04 22.40 -18.37
N THR A 767 5.31 23.02 -19.53
CA THR A 767 4.50 22.85 -20.76
C THR A 767 5.06 21.79 -21.73
N ARG A 768 6.07 21.01 -21.34
CA ARG A 768 6.69 19.97 -22.20
C ARG A 768 6.60 18.54 -21.65
N ASN A 769 6.14 18.35 -20.41
CA ASN A 769 5.98 17.03 -19.79
C ASN A 769 4.51 16.65 -19.56
N PHE A 770 3.59 17.39 -20.18
CA PHE A 770 2.19 16.99 -20.38
C PHE A 770 1.89 17.13 -21.88
N ASN A 771 2.41 16.17 -22.64
CA ASN A 771 1.98 15.76 -23.98
C ASN A 771 2.60 14.39 -24.25
#